data_AF-A0A9X1IAM1-F1
#
_entry.id   AF-A0A9X1IAM1-F1
#
_cell.length_a   1.000
_cell.length_b   1.000
_cell.length_c   1.000
_cell.angle_alpha   90.00
_cell.angle_beta   90.00
_cell.angle_gamma   90.00
#
_symmetry.space_group_name_H-M   'P 1'
#
loop_
_entity.id
_entity.type
_entity.pdbx_description
1 polymer ?
#
loop_
_entity_poly.entity_id
_entity_poly.type
_entity_poly.pdbx_seq_one_letter_code
_entity_poly.pdbx_strand_id
1 'polypeptide(L)'
;MTFSGTPADETLLGGTGSDSITGGGGTDLLSYAALSAAQALTAVFSAPGSAIITKRQNGILLGTDTVAGFSIILGGAGDDLFDLSGPLGASSIGSRVLSIRGGAGNDTILAGGHASVELDYSAAPAGVAVSLETGTDAAGNRTGIARDGQGGTDTLVNVLRVRGSAFSDRVNGGSGNDTIIGSLGNDSLIGGGGTNTLDYSQLAGRSVTVTLTAASGGTAEKSEGGGTDGFAGFGTIIGTAGADRLRGAANAQSLQVLQGMAGQDSIDGAGSTQVLVDYSLSPAGVSIDLAAGRATDGWGTSDELSEVVRVRGSAFADTVNGSGRNEHFDASLGNDRYAGGGGTDTLSYAGLAGRAVTIVMSGEASGTATKGDGGGTDSFSGIGIFEGSAGNDSIMGFAGTARLTLLAGMGGIDTIDGAGNALNVVDYSRSYGVGVNLANGVASDGAGSYDILRNVRGVLGSRFNDTIIGSAASDTFHASGGSDQYSGGDGVDTLDYSLSATAISVSSTGTHAGTVGKMGTGNADSFTGIERIIGSTRADRFSGGSAAETLLGGAGNDTIAGGDGHDLLDGGPDNDSLNGGAGDDTLLGGAGKDVLVGGTGDDLLIGGAGRDVVVFSGTRAATTLTRNADGSWTARGPNGTDRLQDVEVLQFADGKVVLRPAERDFDGDGRSDILFDNTVITASHRALAQWQVDGGTWLSGSTFAHVDPDWSVAATGDFNGDGRADLLWQRPDGMAAIWLMDGASGLAGDTIYAPAPGEAFRIAGAGDFNGDGRSDILFEREVQDSAGKAWRALSLWQMNGLAVSGGGFVAHAEADWSVAGVADFDGDGRADILWRHTDSTVALWRMDGTAYLGGGSIHRPGADWDVTGTGDLNGDGRADILFRHTDGSVAAWLMDGMAVLGAATLYNPGTAWRVAGTGDYDGDGRADILWRHEAPGVSVTEVQIWRMDGLAVTQAETLAYVEAEWRIV
;
A
#
# COMPACT_ATOMS: atom_id res chain seq x y z
N MET A 1 -50.72 -54.64 -8.24
CA MET A 1 -51.33 -54.24 -6.93
C MET A 1 -51.00 -52.77 -6.67
N THR A 2 -51.74 -52.07 -5.81
CA THR A 2 -51.39 -50.70 -5.41
C THR A 2 -50.69 -50.73 -4.06
N PHE A 3 -49.47 -50.22 -4.00
CA PHE A 3 -48.68 -50.06 -2.79
C PHE A 3 -48.50 -48.57 -2.53
N SER A 4 -48.98 -48.09 -1.40
CA SER A 4 -48.77 -46.71 -0.92
C SER A 4 -47.97 -46.79 0.37
N GLY A 5 -46.79 -46.17 0.42
CA GLY A 5 -45.95 -46.10 1.62
C GLY A 5 -46.59 -45.28 2.74
N THR A 6 -46.33 -45.66 4.00
CA THR A 6 -46.63 -44.88 5.22
C THR A 6 -45.75 -45.35 6.39
N PRO A 7 -44.94 -44.51 7.10
CA PRO A 7 -44.61 -43.09 6.94
C PRO A 7 -43.36 -42.89 6.05
N ALA A 8 -42.71 -41.72 6.10
CA ALA A 8 -41.52 -41.36 5.34
C ALA A 8 -40.30 -42.27 5.60
N ASP A 9 -39.37 -42.31 4.63
CA ASP A 9 -38.09 -43.03 4.68
C ASP A 9 -38.23 -44.58 4.64
N GLU A 10 -39.13 -45.09 3.79
CA GLU A 10 -39.38 -46.53 3.64
C GLU A 10 -38.56 -47.19 2.53
N THR A 11 -38.28 -48.50 2.69
CA THR A 11 -37.75 -49.36 1.62
C THR A 11 -38.84 -50.29 1.10
N LEU A 12 -39.20 -50.15 -0.17
CA LEU A 12 -40.14 -51.02 -0.86
C LEU A 12 -39.41 -51.95 -1.83
N LEU A 13 -39.86 -53.20 -1.90
CA LEU A 13 -39.30 -54.21 -2.81
C LEU A 13 -40.15 -54.29 -4.08
N GLY A 14 -39.53 -54.03 -5.22
CA GLY A 14 -40.12 -54.17 -6.54
C GLY A 14 -40.17 -55.64 -6.98
N GLY A 15 -41.38 -56.14 -7.25
CA GLY A 15 -41.61 -57.49 -7.75
C GLY A 15 -41.56 -57.59 -9.28
N THR A 16 -41.81 -58.78 -9.82
CA THR A 16 -41.91 -59.02 -11.28
C THR A 16 -43.30 -58.73 -11.87
N GLY A 17 -44.32 -58.56 -11.03
CA GLY A 17 -45.71 -58.27 -11.42
C GLY A 17 -45.92 -56.86 -11.93
N SER A 18 -47.16 -56.46 -12.20
CA SER A 18 -47.49 -55.07 -12.54
C SER A 18 -48.14 -54.37 -11.35
N ASP A 19 -47.48 -53.33 -10.85
CA ASP A 19 -47.84 -52.65 -9.62
C ASP A 19 -47.92 -51.12 -9.78
N SER A 20 -48.67 -50.45 -8.91
CA SER A 20 -48.70 -48.99 -8.77
C SER A 20 -48.10 -48.67 -7.42
N ILE A 21 -46.95 -48.01 -7.40
CA ILE A 21 -46.14 -47.84 -6.20
C ILE A 21 -45.99 -46.34 -5.92
N THR A 22 -46.37 -45.89 -4.73
CA THR A 22 -46.28 -44.48 -4.33
C THR A 22 -45.56 -44.36 -3.00
N GLY A 23 -44.52 -43.53 -2.95
CA GLY A 23 -43.75 -43.23 -1.74
C GLY A 23 -44.58 -42.48 -0.69
N GLY A 24 -44.19 -42.64 0.58
CA GLY A 24 -44.80 -42.00 1.74
C GLY A 24 -44.25 -40.60 2.02
N GLY A 25 -43.19 -40.19 1.33
CA GLY A 25 -42.46 -38.93 1.52
C GLY A 25 -41.08 -39.15 2.13
N GLY A 26 -40.21 -38.14 2.16
CA GLY A 26 -38.85 -38.31 2.65
C GLY A 26 -37.96 -39.15 1.71
N THR A 27 -37.07 -39.96 2.27
CA THR A 27 -36.01 -40.72 1.58
C THR A 27 -36.45 -42.14 1.26
N ASP A 28 -37.52 -42.27 0.49
CA ASP A 28 -38.03 -43.59 0.10
C ASP A 28 -37.13 -44.27 -0.94
N LEU A 29 -36.82 -45.55 -0.70
CA LEU A 29 -36.05 -46.44 -1.56
C LEU A 29 -36.96 -47.48 -2.22
N LEU A 30 -36.93 -47.57 -3.55
CA LEU A 30 -37.52 -48.67 -4.30
C LEU A 30 -36.41 -49.60 -4.81
N SER A 31 -36.42 -50.85 -4.34
CA SER A 31 -35.37 -51.83 -4.62
C SER A 31 -35.85 -52.98 -5.48
N TYR A 32 -35.18 -53.18 -6.63
CA TYR A 32 -35.37 -54.33 -7.53
C TYR A 32 -34.23 -55.37 -7.42
N ALA A 33 -33.46 -55.35 -6.33
CA ALA A 33 -32.31 -56.23 -6.12
C ALA A 33 -32.65 -57.75 -6.13
N ALA A 34 -33.94 -58.11 -6.05
CA ALA A 34 -34.40 -59.50 -6.16
C ALA A 34 -34.47 -60.01 -7.62
N LEU A 35 -34.33 -59.12 -8.62
CA LEU A 35 -34.28 -59.51 -10.03
C LEU A 35 -32.95 -60.22 -10.33
N SER A 36 -33.04 -61.37 -11.00
CA SER A 36 -31.88 -62.15 -11.42
C SER A 36 -31.17 -61.53 -12.61
N ALA A 37 -29.93 -61.95 -12.90
CA ALA A 37 -29.16 -61.47 -14.06
C ALA A 37 -29.79 -61.73 -15.44
N ALA A 38 -30.81 -62.59 -15.53
CA ALA A 38 -31.58 -62.80 -16.77
C ALA A 38 -32.73 -61.81 -16.93
N GLN A 39 -32.98 -60.96 -15.92
CA GLN A 39 -34.07 -60.00 -15.86
C GLN A 39 -33.51 -58.57 -15.90
N ALA A 40 -33.85 -57.85 -16.95
CA ALA A 40 -33.48 -56.45 -17.16
C ALA A 40 -34.66 -55.53 -16.84
N LEU A 41 -34.35 -54.38 -16.23
CA LEU A 41 -35.26 -53.32 -15.86
C LEU A 41 -35.10 -52.13 -16.82
N THR A 42 -36.20 -51.50 -17.20
CA THR A 42 -36.20 -50.24 -17.95
C THR A 42 -37.10 -49.24 -17.25
N ALA A 43 -36.49 -48.24 -16.61
CA ALA A 43 -37.18 -47.14 -15.96
C ALA A 43 -37.16 -45.90 -16.86
N VAL A 44 -38.33 -45.47 -17.33
CA VAL A 44 -38.49 -44.23 -18.09
C VAL A 44 -39.13 -43.20 -17.17
N PHE A 45 -38.42 -42.11 -16.90
CA PHE A 45 -38.85 -41.09 -15.95
C PHE A 45 -39.67 -40.02 -16.64
N SER A 46 -40.81 -39.69 -16.03
CA SER A 46 -41.61 -38.53 -16.43
C SER A 46 -41.31 -37.29 -15.59
N ALA A 47 -40.69 -37.47 -14.42
CA ALA A 47 -40.20 -36.42 -13.54
C ALA A 47 -39.24 -37.04 -12.49
N PRO A 48 -38.39 -36.26 -11.80
CA PRO A 48 -37.65 -36.77 -10.66
C PRO A 48 -38.58 -37.44 -9.62
N GLY A 49 -38.26 -38.69 -9.30
CA GLY A 49 -39.03 -39.57 -8.41
C GLY A 49 -40.30 -40.19 -9.01
N SER A 50 -40.60 -39.97 -10.30
CA SER A 50 -41.75 -40.57 -11.00
C SER A 50 -41.34 -41.27 -12.30
N ALA A 51 -41.62 -42.56 -12.41
CA ALA A 51 -41.19 -43.39 -13.53
C ALA A 51 -42.20 -44.49 -13.89
N ILE A 52 -42.14 -44.92 -15.16
CA ILE A 52 -42.71 -46.19 -15.60
C ILE A 52 -41.57 -47.20 -15.67
N ILE A 53 -41.66 -48.27 -14.88
CA ILE A 53 -40.61 -49.28 -14.76
C ILE A 53 -41.09 -50.59 -15.39
N THR A 54 -40.42 -51.01 -16.46
CA THR A 54 -40.74 -52.22 -17.21
C THR A 54 -39.71 -53.29 -16.91
N LYS A 55 -40.14 -54.51 -16.55
CA LYS A 55 -39.23 -55.63 -16.26
C LYS A 55 -39.33 -56.69 -17.34
N ARG A 56 -38.21 -57.14 -17.88
CA ARG A 56 -38.15 -58.14 -18.95
C ARG A 56 -37.21 -59.28 -18.60
N GLN A 57 -37.55 -60.52 -18.95
CA GLN A 57 -36.64 -61.66 -18.89
C GLN A 57 -36.29 -62.09 -20.31
N ASN A 58 -35.01 -62.05 -20.69
CA ASN A 58 -34.56 -62.36 -22.05
C ASN A 58 -35.39 -61.62 -23.14
N GLY A 59 -35.73 -60.34 -22.89
CA GLY A 59 -36.53 -59.51 -23.79
C GLY A 59 -38.05 -59.69 -23.69
N ILE A 60 -38.56 -60.67 -22.95
CA ILE A 60 -40.01 -60.90 -22.75
C ILE A 60 -40.51 -60.08 -21.56
N LEU A 61 -41.59 -59.31 -21.74
CA LEU A 61 -42.21 -58.51 -20.67
C LEU A 61 -42.78 -59.40 -19.55
N LEU A 62 -42.33 -59.16 -18.32
CA LEU A 62 -42.87 -59.80 -17.11
C LEU A 62 -43.99 -58.95 -16.48
N GLY A 63 -43.76 -57.64 -16.37
CA GLY A 63 -44.67 -56.70 -15.73
C GLY A 63 -44.19 -55.26 -15.83
N THR A 64 -45.10 -54.33 -15.52
CA THR A 64 -44.86 -52.88 -15.59
C THR A 64 -45.35 -52.22 -14.31
N ASP A 65 -44.47 -51.46 -13.67
CA ASP A 65 -44.81 -50.66 -12.49
C ASP A 65 -44.96 -49.19 -12.86
N THR A 66 -45.91 -48.51 -12.21
CA THR A 66 -46.02 -47.05 -12.21
C THR A 66 -45.57 -46.54 -10.85
N VAL A 67 -44.53 -45.72 -10.81
CA VAL A 67 -43.81 -45.31 -9.60
C VAL A 67 -43.89 -43.80 -9.43
N ALA A 68 -44.14 -43.32 -8.22
CA ALA A 68 -44.10 -41.90 -7.86
C ALA A 68 -43.63 -41.67 -6.42
N GLY A 69 -42.94 -40.56 -6.15
CA GLY A 69 -42.56 -40.13 -4.80
C GLY A 69 -41.33 -40.84 -4.22
N PHE A 70 -40.48 -41.48 -5.03
CA PHE A 70 -39.26 -42.16 -4.55
C PHE A 70 -38.02 -41.31 -4.75
N SER A 71 -37.17 -41.24 -3.71
CA SER A 71 -35.90 -40.51 -3.77
C SER A 71 -34.74 -41.41 -4.22
N ILE A 72 -34.85 -42.73 -4.04
CA ILE A 72 -33.81 -43.69 -4.42
C ILE A 72 -34.42 -44.84 -5.21
N ILE A 73 -33.80 -45.21 -6.33
CA ILE A 73 -34.15 -46.42 -7.09
C ILE A 73 -32.90 -47.28 -7.24
N LEU A 74 -33.02 -48.55 -6.83
CA LEU A 74 -31.98 -49.58 -6.95
C LEU A 74 -32.41 -50.63 -7.99
N GLY A 75 -31.58 -50.82 -9.01
CA GLY A 75 -31.76 -51.84 -10.04
C GLY A 75 -31.49 -53.27 -9.56
N GLY A 76 -31.60 -54.20 -10.50
CA GLY A 76 -31.41 -55.63 -10.33
C GLY A 76 -29.97 -56.08 -10.61
N ALA A 77 -29.82 -57.37 -10.91
CA ALA A 77 -28.54 -57.95 -11.30
C ALA A 77 -28.37 -58.12 -12.83
N GLY A 78 -29.31 -57.62 -13.63
CA GLY A 78 -29.28 -57.66 -15.10
C GLY A 78 -28.92 -56.30 -15.67
N ASP A 79 -28.73 -56.22 -17.00
CA ASP A 79 -28.42 -54.96 -17.69
C ASP A 79 -29.64 -54.01 -17.67
N ASP A 80 -29.62 -53.03 -16.79
CA ASP A 80 -30.75 -52.13 -16.55
C ASP A 80 -30.61 -50.79 -17.28
N LEU A 81 -31.74 -50.16 -17.62
CA LEU A 81 -31.80 -48.86 -18.29
C LEU A 81 -32.60 -47.86 -17.46
N PHE A 82 -31.98 -46.74 -17.11
CA PHE A 82 -32.62 -45.59 -16.47
C PHE A 82 -32.59 -44.39 -17.42
N ASP A 83 -33.76 -44.01 -17.95
CA ASP A 83 -33.90 -42.99 -18.99
C ASP A 83 -34.61 -41.73 -18.48
N LEU A 84 -33.84 -40.65 -18.36
CA LEU A 84 -34.27 -39.29 -18.03
C LEU A 84 -33.94 -38.30 -19.17
N SER A 85 -33.70 -38.81 -20.40
CA SER A 85 -33.34 -37.98 -21.55
C SER A 85 -34.52 -37.19 -22.14
N GLY A 86 -35.76 -37.54 -21.77
CA GLY A 86 -36.97 -36.85 -22.17
C GLY A 86 -37.25 -35.58 -21.35
N PRO A 87 -38.18 -34.71 -21.80
CA PRO A 87 -38.59 -33.53 -21.03
C PRO A 87 -39.25 -33.95 -19.71
N LEU A 88 -38.63 -33.56 -18.59
CA LEU A 88 -39.14 -33.87 -17.26
C LEU A 88 -40.24 -32.90 -16.82
N GLY A 89 -41.31 -33.42 -16.24
CA GLY A 89 -42.31 -32.67 -15.50
C GLY A 89 -41.82 -32.24 -14.11
N ALA A 90 -42.68 -31.59 -13.34
CA ALA A 90 -42.37 -31.17 -11.98
C ALA A 90 -42.00 -32.37 -11.08
N SER A 91 -40.93 -32.21 -10.30
CA SER A 91 -40.44 -33.23 -9.37
C SER A 91 -41.52 -33.67 -8.37
N SER A 92 -41.69 -34.98 -8.24
CA SER A 92 -42.61 -35.58 -7.26
C SER A 92 -42.04 -35.65 -5.84
N ILE A 93 -40.74 -35.35 -5.70
CA ILE A 93 -40.00 -35.35 -4.42
C ILE A 93 -39.58 -33.93 -4.00
N GLY A 94 -40.16 -32.89 -4.62
CA GLY A 94 -39.80 -31.50 -4.36
C GLY A 94 -38.36 -31.19 -4.82
N SER A 95 -37.61 -30.48 -3.98
CA SER A 95 -36.21 -30.09 -4.24
C SER A 95 -35.17 -31.19 -3.97
N ARG A 96 -35.61 -32.39 -3.57
CA ARG A 96 -34.72 -33.52 -3.28
C ARG A 96 -34.10 -34.07 -4.56
N VAL A 97 -32.91 -34.66 -4.43
CA VAL A 97 -32.18 -35.32 -5.51
C VAL A 97 -32.69 -36.76 -5.68
N LEU A 98 -32.91 -37.18 -6.92
CA LEU A 98 -33.16 -38.58 -7.27
C LEU A 98 -31.82 -39.32 -7.34
N SER A 99 -31.62 -40.29 -6.46
CA SER A 99 -30.46 -41.18 -6.44
C SER A 99 -30.76 -42.46 -7.22
N ILE A 100 -29.90 -42.79 -8.18
CA ILE A 100 -29.97 -44.00 -9.01
C ILE A 100 -28.81 -44.91 -8.67
N ARG A 101 -29.11 -46.16 -8.34
CA ARG A 101 -28.14 -47.23 -8.12
C ARG A 101 -28.34 -48.30 -9.18
N GLY A 102 -27.39 -48.45 -10.10
CA GLY A 102 -27.48 -49.37 -11.25
C GLY A 102 -27.77 -50.80 -10.83
N GLY A 103 -27.00 -51.31 -9.87
CA GLY A 103 -27.09 -52.71 -9.45
C GLY A 103 -25.86 -53.47 -9.96
N ALA A 104 -26.02 -54.72 -10.36
CA ALA A 104 -24.97 -55.47 -11.04
C ALA A 104 -25.37 -55.64 -12.51
N GLY A 105 -24.41 -55.66 -13.44
CA GLY A 105 -24.71 -55.70 -14.88
C GLY A 105 -24.01 -54.60 -15.65
N ASN A 106 -24.31 -54.46 -16.94
CA ASN A 106 -23.91 -53.30 -17.74
C ASN A 106 -25.10 -52.34 -17.82
N ASP A 107 -25.20 -51.46 -16.84
CA ASP A 107 -26.35 -50.57 -16.74
C ASP A 107 -26.17 -49.35 -17.64
N THR A 108 -27.27 -48.75 -18.07
CA THR A 108 -27.26 -47.52 -18.87
C THR A 108 -28.06 -46.44 -18.16
N ILE A 109 -27.41 -45.31 -17.88
CA ILE A 109 -28.02 -44.17 -17.20
C ILE A 109 -27.99 -42.96 -18.13
N LEU A 110 -29.17 -42.53 -18.57
CA LEU A 110 -29.37 -41.35 -19.39
C LEU A 110 -29.91 -40.23 -18.49
N ALA A 111 -29.03 -39.45 -17.85
CA ALA A 111 -29.43 -38.50 -16.81
C ALA A 111 -29.98 -37.15 -17.36
N GLY A 112 -29.90 -36.93 -18.67
CA GLY A 112 -30.46 -35.74 -19.32
C GLY A 112 -29.78 -34.41 -18.98
N GLY A 113 -28.66 -34.42 -18.24
CA GLY A 113 -27.96 -33.20 -17.81
C GLY A 113 -28.63 -32.50 -16.63
N HIS A 114 -29.46 -33.21 -15.86
CA HIS A 114 -30.16 -32.63 -14.72
C HIS A 114 -29.33 -32.73 -13.43
N ALA A 115 -29.08 -31.60 -12.76
CA ALA A 115 -28.38 -31.56 -11.47
C ALA A 115 -29.15 -32.24 -10.32
N SER A 116 -30.45 -32.46 -10.49
CA SER A 116 -31.32 -33.17 -9.52
C SER A 116 -31.22 -34.70 -9.60
N VAL A 117 -30.31 -35.24 -10.40
CA VAL A 117 -30.10 -36.68 -10.60
C VAL A 117 -28.69 -37.02 -10.17
N GLU A 118 -28.56 -37.93 -9.21
CA GLU A 118 -27.30 -38.40 -8.66
C GLU A 118 -27.11 -39.88 -8.99
N LEU A 119 -25.92 -40.21 -9.50
CA LEU A 119 -25.46 -41.58 -9.59
C LEU A 119 -24.80 -41.99 -8.27
N ASP A 120 -25.35 -43.01 -7.60
CA ASP A 120 -24.98 -43.35 -6.23
C ASP A 120 -24.38 -44.76 -6.15
N TYR A 121 -23.07 -44.82 -5.88
CA TYR A 121 -22.34 -46.07 -5.63
C TYR A 121 -22.03 -46.30 -4.15
N SER A 122 -22.69 -45.61 -3.23
CA SER A 122 -22.41 -45.73 -1.79
C SER A 122 -22.55 -47.15 -1.23
N ALA A 123 -23.34 -48.01 -1.89
CA ALA A 123 -23.56 -49.40 -1.49
C ALA A 123 -22.61 -50.40 -2.18
N ALA A 124 -21.69 -49.93 -3.02
CA ALA A 124 -20.77 -50.79 -3.76
C ALA A 124 -19.81 -51.54 -2.80
N PRO A 125 -19.49 -52.83 -3.06
CA PRO A 125 -18.69 -53.65 -2.16
C PRO A 125 -17.18 -53.40 -2.28
N ALA A 126 -16.73 -52.55 -3.21
CA ALA A 126 -15.34 -52.20 -3.46
C ALA A 126 -15.25 -50.78 -4.06
N GLY A 127 -14.02 -50.27 -4.17
CA GLY A 127 -13.77 -48.95 -4.77
C GLY A 127 -14.20 -48.89 -6.24
N VAL A 128 -14.85 -47.79 -6.62
CA VAL A 128 -15.42 -47.58 -7.95
C VAL A 128 -14.54 -46.70 -8.82
N ALA A 129 -14.57 -46.95 -10.13
CA ALA A 129 -13.90 -46.11 -11.12
C ALA A 129 -14.93 -45.49 -12.06
N VAL A 130 -15.13 -44.18 -11.96
CA VAL A 130 -16.11 -43.41 -12.72
C VAL A 130 -15.40 -42.39 -13.61
N SER A 131 -15.79 -42.31 -14.87
CA SER A 131 -15.41 -41.24 -15.80
C SER A 131 -16.69 -40.69 -16.42
N LEU A 132 -17.14 -39.52 -15.97
CA LEU A 132 -18.39 -38.89 -16.44
C LEU A 132 -18.32 -38.53 -17.92
N GLU A 133 -17.11 -38.30 -18.44
CA GLU A 133 -16.88 -38.04 -19.85
C GLU A 133 -15.64 -38.79 -20.35
N THR A 134 -15.83 -39.52 -21.44
CA THR A 134 -14.78 -40.19 -22.23
C THR A 134 -14.83 -39.78 -23.71
N GLY A 135 -15.92 -39.12 -24.10
CA GLY A 135 -16.17 -38.59 -25.43
C GLY A 135 -17.59 -38.03 -25.52
N THR A 136 -17.96 -37.57 -26.71
CA THR A 136 -19.30 -37.09 -27.04
C THR A 136 -19.95 -38.02 -28.07
N ASP A 137 -21.25 -38.26 -27.94
CA ASP A 137 -22.00 -39.01 -28.94
C ASP A 137 -22.30 -38.14 -30.19
N ALA A 138 -22.92 -38.74 -31.21
CA ALA A 138 -23.29 -38.04 -32.45
C ALA A 138 -24.34 -36.92 -32.25
N ALA A 139 -25.04 -36.92 -31.11
CA ALA A 139 -25.99 -35.87 -30.72
C ALA A 139 -25.33 -34.78 -29.86
N GLY A 140 -24.03 -34.90 -29.57
CA GLY A 140 -23.28 -33.96 -28.74
C GLY A 140 -23.44 -34.19 -27.23
N ASN A 141 -24.08 -35.28 -26.81
CA ASN A 141 -24.20 -35.61 -25.39
C ASN A 141 -22.86 -36.12 -24.84
N ARG A 142 -22.56 -35.77 -23.59
CA ARG A 142 -21.40 -36.27 -22.85
C ARG A 142 -21.62 -37.74 -22.53
N THR A 143 -20.71 -38.60 -22.98
CA THR A 143 -20.77 -40.05 -22.70
C THR A 143 -19.61 -40.47 -21.81
N GLY A 144 -19.91 -41.23 -20.77
CA GLY A 144 -18.98 -41.71 -19.76
C GLY A 144 -19.16 -43.19 -19.45
N ILE A 145 -18.30 -43.69 -18.56
CA ILE A 145 -18.34 -45.07 -18.09
C ILE A 145 -18.16 -45.15 -16.58
N ALA A 146 -18.73 -46.16 -15.95
CA ALA A 146 -18.45 -46.49 -14.56
C ALA A 146 -18.19 -47.99 -14.37
N ARG A 147 -17.34 -48.32 -13.40
CA ARG A 147 -17.03 -49.68 -12.96
C ARG A 147 -17.18 -49.73 -11.45
N ASP A 148 -18.19 -50.43 -10.98
CA ASP A 148 -18.63 -50.41 -9.58
C ASP A 148 -18.19 -51.63 -8.76
N GLY A 149 -17.45 -52.55 -9.38
CA GLY A 149 -16.97 -53.78 -8.75
C GLY A 149 -18.04 -54.87 -8.59
N GLN A 150 -19.27 -54.67 -9.05
CA GLN A 150 -20.35 -55.68 -9.04
C GLN A 150 -20.51 -56.44 -10.36
N GLY A 151 -19.64 -56.13 -11.33
CA GLY A 151 -19.51 -56.84 -12.60
C GLY A 151 -20.25 -56.14 -13.73
N GLY A 152 -19.58 -55.94 -14.86
CA GLY A 152 -20.07 -55.14 -16.00
C GLY A 152 -19.34 -53.80 -16.13
N THR A 153 -19.78 -52.96 -17.05
CA THR A 153 -19.35 -51.55 -17.21
C THR A 153 -20.56 -50.73 -17.57
N ASP A 154 -20.91 -49.79 -16.69
CA ASP A 154 -22.09 -48.95 -16.88
C ASP A 154 -21.78 -47.87 -17.90
N THR A 155 -22.80 -47.52 -18.69
CA THR A 155 -22.77 -46.43 -19.66
C THR A 155 -23.47 -45.21 -19.08
N LEU A 156 -22.76 -44.09 -19.00
CA LEU A 156 -23.26 -42.83 -18.45
C LEU A 156 -23.50 -41.84 -19.58
N VAL A 157 -24.64 -41.15 -19.58
CA VAL A 157 -24.91 -40.07 -20.54
C VAL A 157 -25.43 -38.83 -19.80
N ASN A 158 -24.71 -37.72 -19.96
CA ASN A 158 -25.00 -36.42 -19.33
C ASN A 158 -25.22 -36.51 -17.81
N VAL A 159 -24.44 -37.35 -17.12
CA VAL A 159 -24.42 -37.42 -15.66
C VAL A 159 -23.56 -36.28 -15.12
N LEU A 160 -24.11 -35.47 -14.20
CA LEU A 160 -23.44 -34.31 -13.61
C LEU A 160 -23.14 -34.49 -12.12
N ARG A 161 -23.81 -35.41 -11.43
CA ARG A 161 -23.67 -35.62 -9.99
C ARG A 161 -23.40 -37.08 -9.67
N VAL A 162 -22.36 -37.36 -8.91
CA VAL A 162 -21.93 -38.73 -8.58
C VAL A 162 -21.44 -38.84 -7.15
N ARG A 163 -21.75 -39.97 -6.52
CA ARG A 163 -21.23 -40.38 -5.22
C ARG A 163 -20.48 -41.71 -5.34
N GLY A 164 -19.30 -41.75 -4.74
CA GLY A 164 -18.46 -42.95 -4.64
C GLY A 164 -18.93 -43.97 -3.61
N SER A 165 -18.14 -45.02 -3.44
CA SER A 165 -18.29 -46.06 -2.42
C SER A 165 -17.63 -45.63 -1.10
N ALA A 166 -17.68 -46.50 -0.08
CA ALA A 166 -16.93 -46.28 1.17
C ALA A 166 -15.44 -46.70 1.09
N PHE A 167 -14.95 -47.06 -0.09
CA PHE A 167 -13.58 -47.50 -0.36
C PHE A 167 -12.88 -46.49 -1.27
N SER A 168 -11.57 -46.63 -1.46
CA SER A 168 -10.79 -45.79 -2.39
C SER A 168 -11.34 -45.81 -3.81
N ASP A 169 -11.93 -44.70 -4.20
CA ASP A 169 -12.56 -44.50 -5.50
C ASP A 169 -11.68 -43.66 -6.45
N ARG A 170 -11.96 -43.76 -7.75
CA ARG A 170 -11.41 -42.86 -8.77
C ARG A 170 -12.56 -42.26 -9.57
N VAL A 171 -12.76 -40.95 -9.43
CA VAL A 171 -13.85 -40.24 -10.09
C VAL A 171 -13.28 -39.10 -10.93
N ASN A 172 -13.48 -39.18 -12.24
CA ASN A 172 -13.17 -38.11 -13.17
C ASN A 172 -14.47 -37.48 -13.69
N GLY A 173 -14.65 -36.19 -13.45
CA GLY A 173 -15.61 -35.34 -14.12
C GLY A 173 -15.24 -35.11 -15.59
N GLY A 174 -16.04 -34.31 -16.28
CA GLY A 174 -15.86 -33.96 -17.68
C GLY A 174 -15.76 -32.45 -17.88
N SER A 175 -16.29 -31.96 -19.00
CA SER A 175 -16.11 -30.58 -19.46
C SER A 175 -17.13 -29.58 -18.88
N GLY A 176 -18.19 -30.06 -18.22
CA GLY A 176 -19.27 -29.24 -17.65
C GLY A 176 -19.14 -29.06 -16.14
N ASN A 177 -20.13 -28.40 -15.53
CA ASN A 177 -20.19 -28.18 -14.09
C ASN A 177 -20.64 -29.47 -13.39
N ASP A 178 -19.69 -30.22 -12.85
CA ASP A 178 -19.95 -31.49 -12.20
C ASP A 178 -19.90 -31.37 -10.67
N THR A 179 -20.72 -32.15 -9.97
CA THR A 179 -20.73 -32.25 -8.50
C THR A 179 -20.34 -33.66 -8.06
N ILE A 180 -19.26 -33.76 -7.30
CA ILE A 180 -18.78 -35.03 -6.77
C ILE A 180 -19.01 -35.04 -5.26
N ILE A 181 -19.68 -36.08 -4.76
CA ILE A 181 -19.96 -36.25 -3.33
C ILE A 181 -18.82 -37.02 -2.70
N GLY A 182 -18.15 -36.40 -1.74
CA GLY A 182 -17.06 -37.01 -1.02
C GLY A 182 -17.54 -38.17 -0.14
N SER A 183 -16.88 -39.31 -0.25
CA SER A 183 -17.19 -40.54 0.49
C SER A 183 -16.04 -40.92 1.43
N LEU A 184 -16.09 -42.12 2.04
CA LEU A 184 -14.98 -42.62 2.85
C LEU A 184 -13.97 -43.33 1.94
N GLY A 185 -12.71 -43.41 2.36
CA GLY A 185 -11.63 -43.98 1.55
C GLY A 185 -10.57 -42.95 1.19
N ASN A 186 -9.52 -43.39 0.50
CA ASN A 186 -8.56 -42.47 -0.11
C ASN A 186 -8.93 -42.32 -1.58
N ASP A 187 -9.62 -41.25 -1.93
CA ASP A 187 -10.24 -41.09 -3.24
C ASP A 187 -9.40 -40.20 -4.16
N SER A 188 -9.44 -40.48 -5.46
CA SER A 188 -8.82 -39.65 -6.50
C SER A 188 -9.90 -38.98 -7.32
N LEU A 189 -10.08 -37.67 -7.11
CA LEU A 189 -11.19 -36.90 -7.64
C LEU A 189 -10.69 -35.84 -8.62
N ILE A 190 -11.24 -35.78 -9.83
CA ILE A 190 -10.87 -34.77 -10.83
C ILE A 190 -12.16 -34.11 -11.31
N GLY A 191 -12.28 -32.78 -11.17
CA GLY A 191 -13.46 -32.03 -11.64
C GLY A 191 -13.52 -31.91 -13.16
N GLY A 192 -12.38 -31.69 -13.82
CA GLY A 192 -12.32 -31.49 -15.27
C GLY A 192 -12.48 -30.01 -15.66
N GLY A 193 -13.24 -29.73 -16.72
CA GLY A 193 -13.59 -28.37 -17.14
C GLY A 193 -14.76 -27.81 -16.32
N GLY A 194 -15.15 -26.55 -16.55
CA GLY A 194 -16.28 -25.92 -15.86
C GLY A 194 -16.01 -25.57 -14.39
N THR A 195 -17.06 -25.11 -13.69
CA THR A 195 -17.04 -24.81 -12.26
C THR A 195 -17.58 -26.01 -11.49
N ASN A 196 -16.68 -26.81 -10.94
CA ASN A 196 -17.02 -28.07 -10.27
C ASN A 196 -17.16 -27.91 -8.76
N THR A 197 -18.00 -28.75 -8.16
CA THR A 197 -18.28 -28.78 -6.72
C THR A 197 -17.85 -30.11 -6.11
N LEU A 198 -17.09 -30.05 -5.01
CA LEU A 198 -16.80 -31.19 -4.14
C LEU A 198 -17.59 -31.02 -2.85
N ASP A 199 -18.50 -31.95 -2.61
CA ASP A 199 -19.54 -31.83 -1.57
C ASP A 199 -19.36 -32.92 -0.51
N TYR A 200 -18.94 -32.53 0.70
CA TYR A 200 -18.80 -33.41 1.87
C TYR A 200 -19.98 -33.32 2.84
N SER A 201 -21.02 -32.55 2.53
CA SER A 201 -22.15 -32.27 3.44
C SER A 201 -22.88 -33.53 3.91
N GLN A 202 -22.70 -34.63 3.20
CA GLN A 202 -23.37 -35.90 3.45
C GLN A 202 -22.56 -36.88 4.33
N LEU A 203 -21.35 -36.51 4.75
CA LEU A 203 -20.55 -37.29 5.71
C LEU A 203 -20.98 -37.01 7.15
N ALA A 204 -22.05 -37.67 7.59
CA ALA A 204 -22.60 -37.47 8.92
C ALA A 204 -21.59 -37.82 10.05
N GLY A 205 -21.50 -36.93 11.04
CA GLY A 205 -20.72 -37.14 12.28
C GLY A 205 -19.20 -37.02 12.12
N ARG A 206 -18.72 -36.54 10.98
CA ARG A 206 -17.29 -36.34 10.72
C ARG A 206 -17.01 -34.85 10.50
N SER A 207 -15.73 -34.54 10.40
CA SER A 207 -15.24 -33.27 9.89
C SER A 207 -14.14 -33.50 8.86
N VAL A 208 -13.87 -32.49 8.05
CA VAL A 208 -12.89 -32.51 6.97
C VAL A 208 -11.87 -31.40 7.14
N THR A 209 -10.60 -31.72 6.90
CA THR A 209 -9.51 -30.73 6.76
C THR A 209 -9.11 -30.64 5.30
N VAL A 210 -9.41 -29.51 4.66
CA VAL A 210 -9.15 -29.25 3.24
C VAL A 210 -8.06 -28.20 3.09
N THR A 211 -7.12 -28.44 2.18
CA THR A 211 -6.14 -27.44 1.76
C THR A 211 -6.09 -27.39 0.24
N LEU A 212 -6.42 -26.24 -0.32
CA LEU A 212 -6.37 -25.98 -1.75
C LEU A 212 -5.01 -25.45 -2.20
N THR A 213 -4.71 -25.71 -3.46
CA THR A 213 -3.57 -25.22 -4.23
C THR A 213 -4.03 -24.13 -5.21
N ALA A 214 -3.09 -23.42 -5.81
CA ALA A 214 -3.37 -22.34 -6.76
C ALA A 214 -4.30 -22.75 -7.92
N ALA A 215 -4.18 -23.99 -8.40
CA ALA A 215 -4.95 -24.54 -9.53
C ALA A 215 -6.24 -25.27 -9.08
N SER A 216 -6.79 -24.92 -7.92
CA SER A 216 -8.06 -25.47 -7.40
C SER A 216 -8.06 -27.00 -7.25
N GLY A 217 -6.88 -27.57 -6.98
CA GLY A 217 -6.70 -28.94 -6.49
C GLY A 217 -6.21 -28.95 -5.05
N GLY A 218 -6.04 -30.12 -4.44
CA GLY A 218 -5.64 -30.20 -3.04
C GLY A 218 -5.85 -31.56 -2.41
N THR A 219 -5.87 -31.55 -1.09
CA THR A 219 -6.17 -32.73 -0.28
C THR A 219 -7.29 -32.44 0.70
N ALA A 220 -8.14 -33.44 0.95
CA ALA A 220 -9.19 -33.40 1.96
C ALA A 220 -9.03 -34.60 2.91
N GLU A 221 -8.65 -34.35 4.16
CA GLU A 221 -8.50 -35.38 5.18
C GLU A 221 -9.77 -35.48 6.02
N LYS A 222 -10.35 -36.69 6.07
CA LYS A 222 -11.58 -36.97 6.80
C LYS A 222 -11.24 -37.47 8.21
N SER A 223 -11.90 -36.91 9.22
CA SER A 223 -11.66 -37.27 10.63
C SER A 223 -11.98 -38.73 10.93
N GLU A 224 -11.57 -39.23 12.11
CA GLU A 224 -11.80 -40.60 12.56
C GLU A 224 -11.30 -41.68 11.58
N GLY A 225 -10.14 -41.45 10.94
CA GLY A 225 -9.53 -42.39 10.01
C GLY A 225 -10.36 -42.62 8.74
N GLY A 226 -11.15 -41.64 8.31
CA GLY A 226 -12.02 -41.72 7.12
C GLY A 226 -11.29 -41.73 5.77
N GLY A 227 -9.96 -41.56 5.78
CA GLY A 227 -9.10 -41.50 4.61
C GLY A 227 -8.80 -40.07 4.14
N THR A 228 -7.91 -39.94 3.16
CA THR A 228 -7.48 -38.68 2.57
C THR A 228 -7.72 -38.69 1.07
N ASP A 229 -8.48 -37.72 0.58
CA ASP A 229 -8.76 -37.56 -0.84
C ASP A 229 -7.74 -36.64 -1.49
N GLY A 230 -7.30 -37.00 -2.69
CA GLY A 230 -6.59 -36.11 -3.59
C GLY A 230 -7.54 -35.60 -4.66
N PHE A 231 -7.67 -34.29 -4.78
CA PHE A 231 -8.59 -33.68 -5.75
C PHE A 231 -7.92 -32.64 -6.66
N ALA A 232 -8.50 -32.41 -7.84
CA ALA A 232 -8.05 -31.39 -8.79
C ALA A 232 -9.21 -30.77 -9.58
N GLY A 233 -9.20 -29.45 -9.78
CA GLY A 233 -10.17 -28.76 -10.64
C GLY A 233 -11.55 -28.52 -10.01
N PHE A 234 -11.60 -28.31 -8.69
CA PHE A 234 -12.84 -28.00 -7.96
C PHE A 234 -12.86 -26.54 -7.51
N GLY A 235 -13.80 -25.78 -8.06
CA GLY A 235 -13.98 -24.37 -7.71
C GLY A 235 -14.78 -24.16 -6.43
N THR A 236 -15.58 -25.14 -6.00
CA THR A 236 -16.39 -25.06 -4.77
C THR A 236 -16.14 -26.27 -3.89
N ILE A 237 -15.86 -26.02 -2.61
CA ILE A 237 -15.77 -27.04 -1.57
C ILE A 237 -16.87 -26.80 -0.54
N ILE A 238 -17.68 -27.83 -0.30
CA ILE A 238 -18.71 -27.83 0.75
C ILE A 238 -18.26 -28.78 1.85
N GLY A 239 -18.18 -28.25 3.07
CA GLY A 239 -17.89 -28.97 4.31
C GLY A 239 -19.01 -29.93 4.73
N THR A 240 -18.77 -30.55 5.86
CA THR A 240 -19.67 -31.45 6.60
C THR A 240 -20.58 -30.66 7.55
N ALA A 241 -21.33 -31.34 8.42
CA ALA A 241 -22.03 -30.69 9.54
C ALA A 241 -21.20 -30.69 10.85
N GLY A 242 -19.92 -31.08 10.78
CA GLY A 242 -18.97 -31.10 11.88
C GLY A 242 -18.06 -29.86 11.86
N ALA A 243 -17.08 -29.79 12.78
CA ALA A 243 -16.12 -28.69 12.84
C ALA A 243 -15.00 -28.88 11.82
N ASP A 244 -15.13 -28.24 10.66
CA ASP A 244 -14.26 -28.38 9.51
C ASP A 244 -13.09 -27.39 9.54
N ARG A 245 -12.05 -27.69 8.75
CA ARG A 245 -10.91 -26.81 8.56
C ARG A 245 -10.63 -26.61 7.07
N LEU A 246 -11.01 -25.46 6.52
CA LEU A 246 -10.96 -25.19 5.09
C LEU A 246 -9.94 -24.09 4.80
N ARG A 247 -8.97 -24.35 3.91
CA ARG A 247 -7.94 -23.37 3.55
C ARG A 247 -7.80 -23.17 2.05
N GLY A 248 -7.98 -21.93 1.60
CA GLY A 248 -7.77 -21.50 0.22
C GLY A 248 -6.28 -21.31 -0.14
N ALA A 249 -6.02 -20.87 -1.38
CA ALA A 249 -4.68 -20.58 -1.87
C ALA A 249 -4.43 -19.08 -2.08
N ALA A 250 -3.31 -18.56 -1.58
CA ALA A 250 -2.95 -17.14 -1.68
C ALA A 250 -2.84 -16.65 -3.14
N ASN A 251 -2.39 -17.53 -4.04
CA ASN A 251 -2.23 -17.28 -5.48
C ASN A 251 -3.23 -18.08 -6.32
N ALA A 252 -4.46 -18.23 -5.84
CA ALA A 252 -5.53 -18.91 -6.57
C ALA A 252 -5.69 -18.33 -8.00
N GLN A 253 -5.69 -19.22 -9.00
CA GLN A 253 -5.78 -18.88 -10.42
C GLN A 253 -7.22 -18.72 -10.91
N SER A 254 -8.18 -19.14 -10.10
CA SER A 254 -9.62 -19.06 -10.33
C SER A 254 -10.33 -18.88 -9.00
N LEU A 255 -11.60 -18.46 -9.04
CA LEU A 255 -12.42 -18.37 -7.83
C LEU A 255 -12.50 -19.73 -7.11
N GLN A 256 -12.15 -19.74 -5.83
CA GLN A 256 -12.30 -20.84 -4.89
C GLN A 256 -13.37 -20.47 -3.88
N VAL A 257 -14.42 -21.27 -3.76
CA VAL A 257 -15.55 -21.04 -2.87
C VAL A 257 -15.50 -22.06 -1.74
N LEU A 258 -15.46 -21.57 -0.50
CA LEU A 258 -15.42 -22.38 0.71
C LEU A 258 -16.73 -22.22 1.48
N GLN A 259 -17.42 -23.33 1.72
CA GLN A 259 -18.67 -23.37 2.48
C GLN A 259 -18.49 -24.33 3.65
N GLY A 260 -18.46 -23.82 4.88
CA GLY A 260 -18.30 -24.64 6.10
C GLY A 260 -19.53 -25.50 6.42
N MET A 261 -20.72 -24.95 6.15
CA MET A 261 -22.03 -25.48 6.56
C MET A 261 -22.27 -25.30 8.07
N ALA A 262 -22.72 -26.33 8.78
CA ALA A 262 -22.99 -26.25 10.21
C ALA A 262 -21.78 -26.81 10.97
N GLY A 263 -21.49 -26.28 12.15
CA GLY A 263 -20.28 -26.68 12.88
C GLY A 263 -19.53 -25.45 13.36
N GLN A 264 -18.49 -25.63 14.17
CA GLN A 264 -17.56 -24.55 14.47
C GLN A 264 -16.38 -24.68 13.53
N ASP A 265 -16.48 -24.03 12.38
CA ASP A 265 -15.52 -24.21 11.29
C ASP A 265 -14.35 -23.24 11.42
N SER A 266 -13.19 -23.67 10.92
CA SER A 266 -11.99 -22.83 10.81
C SER A 266 -11.67 -22.62 9.34
N ILE A 267 -11.90 -21.41 8.85
CA ILE A 267 -11.81 -21.06 7.43
C ILE A 267 -10.69 -20.04 7.22
N ASP A 268 -9.72 -20.38 6.38
CA ASP A 268 -8.58 -19.56 6.00
C ASP A 268 -8.70 -19.11 4.53
N GLY A 269 -8.90 -17.82 4.31
CA GLY A 269 -9.02 -17.20 2.98
C GLY A 269 -7.69 -16.96 2.26
N ALA A 270 -6.56 -17.20 2.93
CA ALA A 270 -5.20 -17.02 2.43
C ALA A 270 -4.88 -15.60 1.89
N GLY A 271 -5.66 -14.60 2.28
CA GLY A 271 -5.48 -13.19 1.94
C GLY A 271 -5.78 -12.86 0.48
N SER A 272 -6.50 -13.73 -0.23
CA SER A 272 -6.75 -13.61 -1.67
C SER A 272 -8.21 -13.28 -1.98
N THR A 273 -8.44 -12.31 -2.88
CA THR A 273 -9.79 -11.98 -3.39
C THR A 273 -10.37 -13.05 -4.31
N GLN A 274 -9.57 -14.05 -4.68
CA GLN A 274 -9.99 -15.24 -5.40
C GLN A 274 -10.47 -16.38 -4.47
N VAL A 275 -10.42 -16.20 -3.15
CA VAL A 275 -10.97 -17.16 -2.19
C VAL A 275 -12.18 -16.52 -1.52
N LEU A 276 -13.37 -17.02 -1.85
CA LEU A 276 -14.65 -16.58 -1.31
C LEU A 276 -15.08 -17.52 -0.18
N VAL A 277 -15.32 -16.97 1.00
CA VAL A 277 -16.04 -17.66 2.08
C VAL A 277 -17.54 -17.39 1.91
N ASP A 278 -18.32 -18.43 1.73
CA ASP A 278 -19.71 -18.33 1.28
C ASP A 278 -20.68 -18.95 2.29
N TYR A 279 -21.56 -18.11 2.85
CA TYR A 279 -22.61 -18.50 3.78
C TYR A 279 -24.00 -18.56 3.12
N SER A 280 -24.09 -18.55 1.79
CA SER A 280 -25.36 -18.52 1.05
C SER A 280 -26.30 -19.70 1.34
N LEU A 281 -25.76 -20.83 1.81
CA LEU A 281 -26.54 -22.02 2.20
C LEU A 281 -27.08 -21.95 3.64
N SER A 282 -26.79 -20.88 4.39
CA SER A 282 -27.25 -20.73 5.76
C SER A 282 -28.78 -20.53 5.84
N PRO A 283 -29.48 -21.19 6.79
CA PRO A 283 -30.94 -21.14 6.88
C PRO A 283 -31.47 -19.87 7.55
N ALA A 284 -30.60 -18.98 8.03
CA ALA A 284 -30.94 -17.71 8.65
C ALA A 284 -29.82 -16.67 8.40
N GLY A 285 -30.06 -15.42 8.82
CA GLY A 285 -29.11 -14.33 8.68
C GLY A 285 -27.80 -14.59 9.44
N VAL A 286 -26.68 -14.21 8.84
CA VAL A 286 -25.34 -14.41 9.39
C VAL A 286 -24.73 -13.10 9.87
N SER A 287 -23.86 -13.21 10.89
CA SER A 287 -23.08 -12.08 11.41
C SER A 287 -21.60 -12.35 11.23
N ILE A 288 -20.95 -11.66 10.30
CA ILE A 288 -19.54 -11.80 9.94
C ILE A 288 -18.78 -10.59 10.48
N ASP A 289 -17.70 -10.82 11.22
CA ASP A 289 -16.78 -9.80 11.72
C ASP A 289 -15.34 -10.22 11.38
N LEU A 290 -14.81 -9.65 10.30
CA LEU A 290 -13.49 -9.95 9.78
C LEU A 290 -12.38 -9.37 10.66
N ALA A 291 -12.62 -8.26 11.35
CA ALA A 291 -11.67 -7.70 12.33
C ALA A 291 -11.52 -8.61 13.56
N ALA A 292 -12.63 -9.20 14.02
CA ALA A 292 -12.63 -10.17 15.11
C ALA A 292 -12.23 -11.59 14.66
N GLY A 293 -12.17 -11.84 13.35
CA GLY A 293 -11.90 -13.16 12.78
C GLY A 293 -12.99 -14.18 13.10
N ARG A 294 -14.27 -13.78 13.07
CA ARG A 294 -15.39 -14.64 13.45
C ARG A 294 -16.61 -14.46 12.56
N ALA A 295 -17.36 -15.54 12.36
CA ALA A 295 -18.71 -15.48 11.82
C ALA A 295 -19.66 -16.29 12.70
N THR A 296 -20.88 -15.80 12.90
CA THR A 296 -21.98 -16.57 13.49
C THR A 296 -22.97 -16.90 12.39
N ASP A 297 -23.14 -18.19 12.14
CA ASP A 297 -24.01 -18.71 11.09
C ASP A 297 -25.48 -18.82 11.54
N GLY A 298 -26.37 -19.16 10.60
CA GLY A 298 -27.78 -19.43 10.87
C GLY A 298 -28.06 -20.75 11.59
N TRP A 299 -27.04 -21.57 11.88
CA TRP A 299 -27.15 -22.80 12.68
C TRP A 299 -26.83 -22.57 14.17
N GLY A 300 -26.37 -21.37 14.52
CA GLY A 300 -26.11 -20.93 15.90
C GLY A 300 -24.71 -21.25 16.39
N THR A 301 -23.82 -21.64 15.48
CA THR A 301 -22.40 -21.90 15.73
C THR A 301 -21.54 -20.69 15.35
N SER A 302 -20.34 -20.61 15.93
CA SER A 302 -19.38 -19.53 15.63
C SER A 302 -18.15 -20.13 14.96
N ASP A 303 -17.89 -19.66 13.75
CA ASP A 303 -16.71 -20.01 12.97
C ASP A 303 -15.54 -19.09 13.29
N GLU A 304 -14.34 -19.60 13.08
CA GLU A 304 -13.07 -18.88 13.13
C GLU A 304 -12.62 -18.56 11.70
N LEU A 305 -12.48 -17.28 11.40
CA LEU A 305 -12.04 -16.77 10.10
C LEU A 305 -10.61 -16.23 10.22
N SER A 306 -9.75 -16.63 9.28
CA SER A 306 -8.37 -16.15 9.20
C SER A 306 -8.02 -15.74 7.77
N GLU A 307 -7.32 -14.62 7.60
CA GLU A 307 -6.91 -14.13 6.27
C GLU A 307 -8.05 -14.06 5.23
N VAL A 308 -9.29 -13.84 5.68
CA VAL A 308 -10.46 -13.74 4.81
C VAL A 308 -10.61 -12.30 4.35
N VAL A 309 -10.61 -12.10 3.03
CA VAL A 309 -10.82 -10.78 2.41
C VAL A 309 -12.01 -10.75 1.44
N ARG A 310 -12.67 -11.89 1.20
CA ARG A 310 -13.87 -11.95 0.36
C ARG A 310 -14.93 -12.87 0.96
N VAL A 311 -16.14 -12.33 1.13
CA VAL A 311 -17.24 -13.03 1.79
C VAL A 311 -18.58 -12.82 1.10
N ARG A 312 -19.48 -13.80 1.26
CA ARG A 312 -20.89 -13.71 0.89
C ARG A 312 -21.77 -14.16 2.05
N GLY A 313 -22.82 -13.38 2.32
CA GLY A 313 -23.83 -13.69 3.33
C GLY A 313 -24.86 -14.72 2.89
N SER A 314 -25.89 -14.89 3.72
CA SER A 314 -27.06 -15.73 3.46
C SER A 314 -28.08 -15.02 2.56
N ALA A 315 -29.21 -15.67 2.26
CA ALA A 315 -30.34 -15.01 1.58
C ALA A 315 -31.25 -14.19 2.52
N PHE A 316 -30.85 -14.02 3.78
CA PHE A 316 -31.59 -13.32 4.83
C PHE A 316 -30.84 -12.06 5.26
N ALA A 317 -31.39 -11.28 6.19
CA ALA A 317 -30.73 -10.07 6.68
C ALA A 317 -29.43 -10.38 7.41
N ASP A 318 -28.31 -10.03 6.79
CA ASP A 318 -26.96 -10.28 7.29
C ASP A 318 -26.30 -9.02 7.87
N THR A 319 -25.28 -9.21 8.71
CA THR A 319 -24.36 -8.14 9.15
C THR A 319 -22.94 -8.54 8.85
N VAL A 320 -22.22 -7.72 8.09
CA VAL A 320 -20.84 -7.95 7.67
C VAL A 320 -19.99 -6.74 8.05
N ASN A 321 -19.04 -6.93 8.97
CA ASN A 321 -18.04 -5.94 9.33
C ASN A 321 -16.68 -6.37 8.80
N GLY A 322 -16.06 -5.50 8.01
CA GLY A 322 -14.71 -5.62 7.50
C GLY A 322 -13.65 -5.31 8.55
N SER A 323 -12.40 -5.26 8.10
CA SER A 323 -11.23 -5.07 8.93
C SER A 323 -10.55 -3.72 8.61
N GLY A 324 -9.21 -3.69 8.57
CA GLY A 324 -8.45 -2.56 8.06
C GLY A 324 -7.80 -2.82 6.70
N ARG A 325 -8.18 -3.91 6.01
CA ARG A 325 -7.61 -4.32 4.72
C ARG A 325 -8.60 -3.97 3.61
N ASN A 326 -8.24 -4.28 2.36
CA ASN A 326 -9.14 -4.10 1.22
C ASN A 326 -9.99 -5.35 1.07
N GLU A 327 -11.23 -5.32 1.56
CA GLU A 327 -12.16 -6.45 1.47
C GLU A 327 -13.13 -6.37 0.29
N HIS A 328 -13.70 -7.51 -0.07
CA HIS A 328 -14.65 -7.66 -1.17
C HIS A 328 -15.91 -8.38 -0.66
N PHE A 329 -17.01 -7.64 -0.57
CA PHE A 329 -18.30 -8.16 -0.15
C PHE A 329 -19.13 -8.52 -1.38
N ASP A 330 -19.41 -9.81 -1.57
CA ASP A 330 -20.38 -10.27 -2.56
C ASP A 330 -21.78 -10.12 -1.94
N ALA A 331 -22.59 -9.22 -2.48
CA ALA A 331 -23.92 -8.96 -1.98
C ALA A 331 -24.87 -10.16 -2.19
N SER A 332 -25.71 -10.42 -1.19
CA SER A 332 -26.71 -11.48 -1.20
C SER A 332 -28.13 -10.89 -1.26
N LEU A 333 -29.16 -11.74 -1.18
CA LEU A 333 -30.55 -11.29 -1.01
C LEU A 333 -30.79 -11.03 0.48
N GLY A 334 -31.72 -10.12 0.80
CA GLY A 334 -31.96 -9.73 2.19
C GLY A 334 -31.83 -8.23 2.40
N ASN A 335 -32.02 -7.79 3.64
CA ASN A 335 -31.73 -6.42 4.05
C ASN A 335 -30.43 -6.44 4.83
N ASP A 336 -29.31 -6.19 4.15
CA ASP A 336 -27.99 -6.50 4.68
C ASP A 336 -27.29 -5.24 5.17
N ARG A 337 -26.36 -5.41 6.11
CA ARG A 337 -25.53 -4.32 6.63
C ARG A 337 -24.06 -4.62 6.35
N TYR A 338 -23.41 -3.77 5.56
CA TYR A 338 -21.99 -3.85 5.25
C TYR A 338 -21.22 -2.68 5.87
N ALA A 339 -20.20 -2.95 6.66
CA ALA A 339 -19.30 -1.94 7.19
C ALA A 339 -17.86 -2.26 6.79
N GLY A 340 -17.25 -1.52 5.87
CA GLY A 340 -15.90 -1.79 5.37
C GLY A 340 -14.81 -1.70 6.44
N GLY A 341 -14.92 -0.69 7.32
CA GLY A 341 -13.86 -0.44 8.31
C GLY A 341 -12.81 0.51 7.73
N GLY A 342 -11.54 0.09 7.75
CA GLY A 342 -10.43 0.80 7.08
C GLY A 342 -9.99 0.07 5.80
N GLY A 343 -9.18 0.72 4.97
CA GLY A 343 -8.82 0.17 3.65
C GLY A 343 -9.78 0.64 2.54
N THR A 344 -9.68 0.06 1.35
CA THR A 344 -10.54 0.32 0.18
C THR A 344 -11.38 -0.91 -0.15
N ASP A 345 -12.59 -0.91 0.38
CA ASP A 345 -13.50 -2.06 0.29
C ASP A 345 -14.41 -2.00 -0.93
N THR A 346 -14.72 -3.18 -1.46
CA THR A 346 -15.63 -3.41 -2.58
C THR A 346 -16.95 -3.99 -2.11
N LEU A 347 -18.07 -3.44 -2.58
CA LEU A 347 -19.39 -4.04 -2.47
C LEU A 347 -19.89 -4.38 -3.88
N SER A 348 -20.00 -5.68 -4.16
CA SER A 348 -20.28 -6.20 -5.50
C SER A 348 -21.66 -6.85 -5.57
N TYR A 349 -22.49 -6.36 -6.50
CA TYR A 349 -23.81 -6.91 -6.82
C TYR A 349 -23.81 -7.81 -8.05
N ALA A 350 -22.63 -8.08 -8.63
CA ALA A 350 -22.48 -8.87 -9.86
C ALA A 350 -23.06 -10.28 -9.78
N GLY A 351 -23.16 -10.86 -8.57
CA GLY A 351 -23.74 -12.18 -8.33
C GLY A 351 -25.27 -12.25 -8.42
N LEU A 352 -25.97 -11.12 -8.45
CA LEU A 352 -27.43 -11.07 -8.39
C LEU A 352 -28.10 -11.25 -9.76
N ALA A 353 -28.02 -12.43 -10.37
CA ALA A 353 -28.85 -12.91 -11.51
C ALA A 353 -29.47 -11.86 -12.50
N GLY A 354 -28.75 -10.80 -12.86
CA GLY A 354 -29.25 -9.70 -13.71
C GLY A 354 -30.31 -8.78 -13.09
N ARG A 355 -30.46 -8.75 -11.75
CA ARG A 355 -31.41 -7.88 -11.04
C ARG A 355 -30.88 -6.46 -10.95
N ALA A 356 -31.64 -5.49 -11.46
CA ALA A 356 -31.34 -4.07 -11.29
C ALA A 356 -31.15 -3.67 -9.81
N VAL A 357 -30.14 -2.86 -9.55
CA VAL A 357 -29.75 -2.33 -8.23
C VAL A 357 -29.73 -0.81 -8.28
N THR A 358 -30.29 -0.18 -7.25
CA THR A 358 -30.22 1.29 -7.07
C THR A 358 -29.37 1.62 -5.86
N ILE A 359 -28.17 2.15 -6.09
CA ILE A 359 -27.21 2.57 -5.07
C ILE A 359 -27.33 4.08 -4.87
N VAL A 360 -27.52 4.53 -3.63
CA VAL A 360 -27.62 5.94 -3.27
C VAL A 360 -26.68 6.23 -2.10
N MET A 361 -25.69 7.07 -2.34
CA MET A 361 -24.77 7.52 -1.30
C MET A 361 -25.34 8.75 -0.58
N SER A 362 -25.48 8.65 0.76
CA SER A 362 -25.98 9.73 1.61
C SER A 362 -24.87 10.48 2.35
N GLY A 363 -23.65 9.94 2.33
CA GLY A 363 -22.46 10.50 2.96
C GLY A 363 -21.21 9.88 2.35
N GLU A 364 -20.04 10.25 2.87
CA GLU A 364 -18.79 9.65 2.42
C GLU A 364 -18.79 8.15 2.70
N ALA A 365 -18.55 7.36 1.65
CA ALA A 365 -18.51 5.90 1.68
C ALA A 365 -19.73 5.23 2.35
N SER A 366 -20.88 5.91 2.41
CA SER A 366 -22.05 5.44 3.15
C SER A 366 -23.37 5.75 2.45
N GLY A 367 -24.33 4.85 2.61
CA GLY A 367 -25.58 4.94 1.88
C GLY A 367 -26.41 3.66 1.93
N THR A 368 -27.27 3.52 0.93
CA THR A 368 -28.18 2.39 0.78
C THR A 368 -28.18 1.85 -0.64
N ALA A 369 -28.38 0.55 -0.79
CA ALA A 369 -28.55 -0.10 -2.09
C ALA A 369 -29.84 -0.91 -2.10
N THR A 370 -30.76 -0.60 -3.02
CA THR A 370 -32.04 -1.28 -3.16
C THR A 370 -31.99 -2.29 -4.30
N LYS A 371 -32.29 -3.55 -4.00
CA LYS A 371 -32.29 -4.66 -4.96
C LYS A 371 -33.67 -4.83 -5.60
N GLY A 372 -33.72 -4.93 -6.92
CA GLY A 372 -34.95 -5.14 -7.68
C GLY A 372 -35.67 -6.45 -7.35
N ASP A 373 -36.94 -6.54 -7.79
CA ASP A 373 -37.79 -7.74 -7.65
C ASP A 373 -37.90 -8.26 -6.20
N GLY A 374 -38.03 -7.34 -5.25
CA GLY A 374 -38.20 -7.65 -3.82
C GLY A 374 -36.96 -8.26 -3.16
N GLY A 375 -35.77 -8.02 -3.71
CA GLY A 375 -34.51 -8.56 -3.20
C GLY A 375 -34.04 -7.97 -1.86
N GLY A 376 -34.65 -6.88 -1.41
CA GLY A 376 -34.34 -6.19 -0.15
C GLY A 376 -33.57 -4.88 -0.33
N THR A 377 -33.19 -4.25 0.77
CA THR A 377 -32.45 -2.98 0.81
C THR A 377 -31.30 -3.08 1.79
N ASP A 378 -30.10 -2.84 1.29
CA ASP A 378 -28.86 -2.89 2.05
C ASP A 378 -28.46 -1.51 2.56
N SER A 379 -27.75 -1.50 3.67
CA SER A 379 -27.08 -0.33 4.21
C SER A 379 -25.57 -0.57 4.19
N PHE A 380 -24.80 0.44 3.81
CA PHE A 380 -23.34 0.34 3.77
C PHE A 380 -22.64 1.56 4.40
N SER A 381 -21.43 1.34 4.90
CA SER A 381 -20.52 2.38 5.40
C SER A 381 -19.06 1.96 5.20
N GLY A 382 -18.17 2.89 4.85
CA GLY A 382 -16.75 2.60 4.62
C GLY A 382 -16.44 1.92 3.27
N ILE A 383 -17.40 1.84 2.35
CA ILE A 383 -17.19 1.20 1.03
C ILE A 383 -16.63 2.21 0.02
N GLY A 384 -15.55 1.83 -0.69
CA GLY A 384 -14.88 2.67 -1.68
C GLY A 384 -15.10 2.22 -3.14
N ILE A 385 -15.53 0.99 -3.39
CA ILE A 385 -15.76 0.46 -4.73
C ILE A 385 -17.16 -0.16 -4.79
N PHE A 386 -17.94 0.21 -5.78
CA PHE A 386 -19.27 -0.34 -6.02
C PHE A 386 -19.32 -0.99 -7.40
N GLU A 387 -19.76 -2.24 -7.43
CA GLU A 387 -19.99 -2.97 -8.67
C GLU A 387 -21.47 -3.31 -8.78
N GLY A 388 -22.06 -2.93 -9.91
CA GLY A 388 -23.42 -3.27 -10.29
C GLY A 388 -23.62 -4.75 -10.57
N SER A 389 -24.85 -5.07 -10.89
CA SER A 389 -25.32 -6.36 -11.37
C SER A 389 -25.11 -6.51 -12.88
N ALA A 390 -25.68 -7.56 -13.48
CA ALA A 390 -25.79 -7.67 -14.94
C ALA A 390 -27.12 -7.08 -15.49
N GLY A 391 -27.88 -6.38 -14.64
CA GLY A 391 -29.11 -5.69 -14.98
C GLY A 391 -28.92 -4.17 -15.05
N ASN A 392 -29.97 -3.43 -15.39
CA ASN A 392 -29.90 -1.98 -15.55
C ASN A 392 -29.85 -1.28 -14.19
N ASP A 393 -28.67 -0.85 -13.77
CA ASP A 393 -28.42 -0.30 -12.45
C ASP A 393 -28.52 1.23 -12.42
N SER A 394 -28.73 1.77 -11.22
CA SER A 394 -28.71 3.21 -10.96
C SER A 394 -27.77 3.51 -9.80
N ILE A 395 -26.62 4.09 -10.08
CA ILE A 395 -25.59 4.40 -9.09
C ILE A 395 -25.51 5.92 -8.91
N MET A 396 -25.90 6.41 -7.74
CA MET A 396 -25.83 7.83 -7.38
C MET A 396 -24.70 8.06 -6.38
N GLY A 397 -23.68 8.77 -6.83
CA GLY A 397 -22.50 9.16 -6.07
C GLY A 397 -22.79 10.26 -5.03
N PHE A 398 -21.73 10.68 -4.34
CA PHE A 398 -21.79 11.66 -3.26
C PHE A 398 -21.02 12.94 -3.61
N ALA A 399 -21.59 14.10 -3.28
CA ALA A 399 -21.00 15.42 -3.55
C ALA A 399 -19.89 15.85 -2.54
N GLY A 400 -19.33 14.90 -1.77
CA GLY A 400 -18.25 15.13 -0.79
C GLY A 400 -16.89 15.40 -1.41
N THR A 401 -15.83 15.41 -0.59
CA THR A 401 -14.49 15.81 -1.08
C THR A 401 -13.33 14.99 -0.52
N ALA A 402 -13.53 14.00 0.36
CA ALA A 402 -12.41 13.37 1.07
C ALA A 402 -11.91 12.04 0.48
N ARG A 403 -12.69 11.32 -0.35
CA ARG A 403 -12.36 9.93 -0.70
C ARG A 403 -12.75 9.54 -2.13
N LEU A 404 -11.80 8.91 -2.83
CA LEU A 404 -12.01 8.26 -4.12
C LEU A 404 -13.05 7.13 -3.99
N THR A 405 -14.04 7.12 -4.88
CA THR A 405 -15.07 6.09 -4.98
C THR A 405 -15.17 5.60 -6.41
N LEU A 406 -15.00 4.28 -6.63
CA LEU A 406 -15.14 3.67 -7.96
C LEU A 406 -16.56 3.17 -8.17
N LEU A 407 -17.12 3.48 -9.34
CA LEU A 407 -18.49 3.15 -9.73
C LEU A 407 -18.47 2.33 -11.02
N ALA A 408 -18.73 1.04 -10.93
CA ALA A 408 -18.82 0.15 -12.08
C ALA A 408 -20.27 -0.31 -12.26
N GLY A 409 -20.90 -0.02 -13.40
CA GLY A 409 -22.24 -0.51 -13.73
C GLY A 409 -22.26 -2.01 -14.08
N MET A 410 -21.15 -2.52 -14.64
CA MET A 410 -20.98 -3.89 -15.11
C MET A 410 -21.78 -4.16 -16.40
N GLY A 411 -22.82 -4.99 -16.37
CA GLY A 411 -23.57 -5.34 -17.58
C GLY A 411 -24.97 -4.76 -17.53
N GLY A 412 -25.52 -4.28 -18.65
CA GLY A 412 -26.83 -3.67 -18.66
C GLY A 412 -26.81 -2.31 -19.37
N ILE A 413 -27.88 -1.53 -19.17
CA ILE A 413 -27.90 -0.10 -19.48
C ILE A 413 -27.97 0.64 -18.15
N ASP A 414 -26.83 1.14 -17.71
CA ASP A 414 -26.70 1.68 -16.37
C ASP A 414 -26.85 3.20 -16.35
N THR A 415 -27.27 3.74 -15.21
CA THR A 415 -27.33 5.17 -14.95
C THR A 415 -26.39 5.50 -13.82
N ILE A 416 -25.32 6.23 -14.11
CA ILE A 416 -24.32 6.60 -13.11
C ILE A 416 -24.30 8.13 -12.97
N ASP A 417 -24.56 8.61 -11.75
CA ASP A 417 -24.45 10.03 -11.40
C ASP A 417 -23.23 10.25 -10.50
N GLY A 418 -22.21 10.93 -11.00
CA GLY A 418 -21.00 11.26 -10.24
C GLY A 418 -21.19 12.41 -9.23
N ALA A 419 -22.39 12.98 -9.12
CA ALA A 419 -22.73 14.09 -8.23
C ALA A 419 -21.85 15.35 -8.38
N GLY A 420 -21.14 15.48 -9.51
CA GLY A 420 -20.23 16.58 -9.78
C GLY A 420 -18.98 16.52 -8.90
N ASN A 421 -18.52 15.34 -8.51
CA ASN A 421 -17.30 15.16 -7.74
C ASN A 421 -16.31 14.32 -8.55
N ALA A 422 -15.09 14.84 -8.79
CA ALA A 422 -14.04 14.14 -9.53
C ALA A 422 -13.53 12.88 -8.82
N LEU A 423 -13.73 12.80 -7.50
CA LEU A 423 -13.41 11.59 -6.73
C LEU A 423 -14.44 10.46 -6.91
N ASN A 424 -15.60 10.71 -7.54
CA ASN A 424 -16.51 9.66 -7.98
C ASN A 424 -16.11 9.24 -9.40
N VAL A 425 -15.28 8.22 -9.50
CA VAL A 425 -14.71 7.74 -10.76
C VAL A 425 -15.56 6.61 -11.31
N VAL A 426 -15.99 6.76 -12.56
CA VAL A 426 -16.63 5.65 -13.29
C VAL A 426 -15.57 4.70 -13.80
N ASP A 427 -15.69 3.42 -13.42
CA ASP A 427 -14.70 2.39 -13.70
C ASP A 427 -15.15 1.46 -14.84
N TYR A 428 -14.47 1.56 -15.99
CA TYR A 428 -14.64 0.68 -17.14
C TYR A 428 -13.44 -0.26 -17.36
N SER A 429 -12.54 -0.40 -16.38
CA SER A 429 -11.30 -1.18 -16.49
C SER A 429 -11.49 -2.65 -16.91
N ARG A 430 -12.66 -3.23 -16.61
CA ARG A 430 -13.01 -4.62 -16.94
C ARG A 430 -13.78 -4.78 -18.26
N SER A 431 -14.09 -3.68 -18.93
CA SER A 431 -14.82 -3.67 -20.19
C SER A 431 -13.91 -3.97 -21.37
N TYR A 432 -14.51 -4.14 -22.55
CA TYR A 432 -13.78 -4.01 -23.81
C TYR A 432 -13.48 -2.54 -24.09
N GLY A 433 -12.85 -2.22 -25.23
CA GLY A 433 -12.57 -0.82 -25.60
C GLY A 433 -13.83 0.04 -25.54
N VAL A 434 -13.77 1.12 -24.76
CA VAL A 434 -14.92 1.97 -24.44
C VAL A 434 -14.86 3.32 -25.15
N GLY A 435 -16.05 3.86 -25.41
CA GLY A 435 -16.24 5.22 -25.90
C GLY A 435 -17.02 6.02 -24.86
N VAL A 436 -16.37 6.91 -24.13
CA VAL A 436 -16.98 7.74 -23.09
C VAL A 436 -17.12 9.17 -23.58
N ASN A 437 -18.30 9.76 -23.44
CA ASN A 437 -18.56 11.15 -23.77
C ASN A 437 -19.36 11.81 -22.65
N LEU A 438 -18.66 12.51 -21.75
CA LEU A 438 -19.23 13.20 -20.61
C LEU A 438 -20.06 14.41 -21.04
N ALA A 439 -19.69 15.10 -22.12
CA ALA A 439 -20.48 16.20 -22.68
C ALA A 439 -21.89 15.77 -23.14
N ASN A 440 -22.02 14.56 -23.69
CA ASN A 440 -23.31 13.97 -24.10
C ASN A 440 -23.94 13.09 -23.01
N GLY A 441 -23.21 12.81 -21.93
CA GLY A 441 -23.66 11.97 -20.83
C GLY A 441 -23.88 10.51 -21.22
N VAL A 442 -23.03 9.96 -22.08
CA VAL A 442 -23.13 8.56 -22.54
C VAL A 442 -21.79 7.86 -22.56
N ALA A 443 -21.78 6.57 -22.26
CA ALA A 443 -20.63 5.69 -22.47
C ALA A 443 -21.05 4.41 -23.19
N SER A 444 -20.23 3.91 -24.12
CA SER A 444 -20.42 2.61 -24.76
C SER A 444 -19.45 1.58 -24.20
N ASP A 445 -19.97 0.45 -23.73
CA ASP A 445 -19.21 -0.66 -23.13
C ASP A 445 -18.49 -1.58 -24.14
N GLY A 446 -18.54 -1.25 -25.43
CA GLY A 446 -17.98 -2.05 -26.52
C GLY A 446 -18.76 -3.34 -26.82
N ALA A 447 -19.86 -3.63 -26.12
CA ALA A 447 -20.69 -4.82 -26.26
C ALA A 447 -22.08 -4.55 -26.89
N GLY A 448 -22.37 -3.29 -27.23
CA GLY A 448 -23.60 -2.86 -27.92
C GLY A 448 -24.67 -2.27 -27.00
N SER A 449 -24.39 -2.14 -25.71
CA SER A 449 -25.14 -1.35 -24.72
C SER A 449 -24.56 0.06 -24.60
N TYR A 450 -25.32 0.97 -23.99
CA TYR A 450 -24.82 2.29 -23.61
C TYR A 450 -25.27 2.62 -22.20
N ASP A 451 -24.39 3.23 -21.42
CA ASP A 451 -24.69 3.77 -20.10
C ASP A 451 -25.02 5.25 -20.21
N ILE A 452 -25.74 5.73 -19.20
CA ILE A 452 -26.15 7.12 -19.04
C ILE A 452 -25.33 7.71 -17.89
N LEU A 453 -24.46 8.66 -18.22
CA LEU A 453 -23.59 9.35 -17.26
C LEU A 453 -24.15 10.74 -16.94
N ARG A 454 -24.21 11.09 -15.66
CA ARG A 454 -24.64 12.41 -15.18
C ARG A 454 -23.64 12.98 -14.20
N ASN A 455 -23.28 14.25 -14.34
CA ASN A 455 -22.36 14.95 -13.44
C ASN A 455 -21.09 14.14 -13.09
N VAL A 456 -20.64 13.29 -14.01
CA VAL A 456 -19.41 12.51 -13.85
C VAL A 456 -18.26 13.42 -14.24
N ARG A 457 -17.21 13.42 -13.41
CA ARG A 457 -15.97 14.15 -13.67
C ARG A 457 -14.73 13.25 -13.67
N GLY A 458 -14.85 12.03 -13.13
CA GLY A 458 -13.76 11.06 -13.07
C GLY A 458 -14.05 9.85 -13.95
N VAL A 459 -13.11 9.43 -14.80
CA VAL A 459 -13.25 8.24 -15.66
C VAL A 459 -11.97 7.41 -15.64
N LEU A 460 -12.11 6.09 -15.46
CA LEU A 460 -11.09 5.10 -15.70
C LEU A 460 -11.47 4.24 -16.91
N GLY A 461 -10.63 4.26 -17.94
CA GLY A 461 -10.81 3.49 -19.18
C GLY A 461 -10.59 1.99 -19.01
N SER A 462 -10.83 1.25 -20.10
CA SER A 462 -10.54 -0.17 -20.23
C SER A 462 -9.04 -0.43 -20.46
N ARG A 463 -8.64 -1.70 -20.49
CA ARG A 463 -7.26 -2.09 -20.88
C ARG A 463 -7.01 -2.09 -22.41
N PHE A 464 -8.03 -1.71 -23.18
CA PHE A 464 -8.01 -1.66 -24.63
C PHE A 464 -8.08 -0.21 -25.08
N ASN A 465 -7.92 0.04 -26.38
CA ASN A 465 -7.96 1.39 -26.91
C ASN A 465 -9.32 2.06 -26.68
N ASP A 466 -9.30 3.15 -25.93
CA ASP A 466 -10.49 3.90 -25.56
C ASP A 466 -10.57 5.28 -26.25
N THR A 467 -11.76 5.85 -26.27
CA THR A 467 -11.98 7.26 -26.65
C THR A 467 -12.80 7.95 -25.57
N ILE A 468 -12.20 8.88 -24.85
CA ILE A 468 -12.78 9.55 -23.69
C ILE A 468 -12.83 11.06 -23.95
N ILE A 469 -14.03 11.60 -23.94
CA ILE A 469 -14.33 13.02 -24.14
C ILE A 469 -14.93 13.56 -22.84
N GLY A 470 -14.30 14.58 -22.29
CA GLY A 470 -14.72 15.34 -21.13
C GLY A 470 -15.93 16.23 -21.40
N SER A 471 -16.24 17.02 -20.39
CA SER A 471 -17.35 17.94 -20.30
C SER A 471 -16.85 19.37 -20.50
N ALA A 472 -17.61 20.36 -20.02
CA ALA A 472 -17.16 21.75 -19.97
C ALA A 472 -16.68 22.16 -18.56
N ALA A 473 -16.59 21.19 -17.65
CA ALA A 473 -16.07 21.37 -16.31
C ALA A 473 -14.73 20.64 -16.20
N SER A 474 -13.92 20.99 -15.20
CA SER A 474 -12.69 20.26 -14.87
C SER A 474 -12.95 18.78 -14.61
N ASP A 475 -12.38 17.94 -15.46
CA ASP A 475 -12.48 16.50 -15.42
C ASP A 475 -11.11 15.86 -15.13
N THR A 476 -11.15 14.63 -14.60
CA THR A 476 -9.98 13.81 -14.29
C THR A 476 -10.09 12.49 -15.04
N PHE A 477 -9.12 12.21 -15.89
CA PHE A 477 -9.00 10.94 -16.61
C PHE A 477 -7.87 10.14 -15.99
N HIS A 478 -8.21 8.99 -15.41
CA HIS A 478 -7.22 8.04 -14.93
C HIS A 478 -6.78 7.16 -16.10
N ALA A 479 -5.48 7.15 -16.35
CA ALA A 479 -4.90 6.43 -17.46
C ALA A 479 -5.08 4.92 -17.31
N SER A 480 -5.35 4.25 -18.43
CA SER A 480 -5.56 2.81 -18.49
C SER A 480 -4.60 2.16 -19.49
N GLY A 481 -4.75 0.86 -19.73
CA GLY A 481 -3.95 0.17 -20.75
C GLY A 481 -4.54 0.40 -22.14
N GLY A 482 -3.72 0.36 -23.19
CA GLY A 482 -4.19 0.63 -24.56
C GLY A 482 -3.48 1.82 -25.18
N SER A 483 -3.88 2.16 -26.41
CA SER A 483 -3.54 3.43 -27.07
C SER A 483 -4.81 4.29 -27.12
N ASP A 484 -4.90 5.22 -26.20
CA ASP A 484 -6.15 5.88 -25.83
C ASP A 484 -6.23 7.32 -26.37
N GLN A 485 -7.45 7.83 -26.52
CA GLN A 485 -7.70 9.21 -26.96
C GLN A 485 -8.45 9.97 -25.88
N TYR A 486 -7.83 11.02 -25.35
CA TYR A 486 -8.41 11.90 -24.33
C TYR A 486 -8.69 13.30 -24.92
N SER A 487 -9.85 13.85 -24.59
CA SER A 487 -10.20 15.23 -24.92
C SER A 487 -10.85 15.88 -23.72
N GLY A 488 -10.21 16.86 -23.07
CA GLY A 488 -10.74 17.47 -21.84
C GLY A 488 -11.93 18.38 -22.11
N GLY A 489 -11.79 19.32 -23.04
CA GLY A 489 -12.85 20.25 -23.41
C GLY A 489 -12.59 21.65 -22.87
N ASP A 490 -13.60 22.25 -22.26
CA ASP A 490 -13.41 23.49 -21.50
C ASP A 490 -13.19 23.14 -20.02
N GLY A 491 -12.34 23.87 -19.31
CA GLY A 491 -12.10 23.62 -17.90
C GLY A 491 -10.61 23.61 -17.59
N VAL A 492 -10.26 22.98 -16.48
CA VAL A 492 -8.87 22.59 -16.18
C VAL A 492 -8.89 21.10 -15.98
N ASP A 493 -8.50 20.38 -17.03
CA ASP A 493 -8.62 18.93 -17.12
C ASP A 493 -7.31 18.25 -16.75
N THR A 494 -7.42 17.08 -16.12
CA THR A 494 -6.29 16.34 -15.56
C THR A 494 -6.20 14.96 -16.18
N LEU A 495 -5.02 14.60 -16.68
CA LEU A 495 -4.69 13.24 -17.09
C LEU A 495 -3.71 12.62 -16.09
N ASP A 496 -4.13 11.54 -15.45
CA ASP A 496 -3.47 10.96 -14.27
C ASP A 496 -2.86 9.58 -14.56
N TYR A 497 -1.53 9.49 -14.56
CA TYR A 497 -0.75 8.25 -14.71
C TYR A 497 -0.16 7.74 -13.39
N SER A 498 -0.59 8.24 -12.23
CA SER A 498 -0.05 7.84 -10.92
C SER A 498 -0.13 6.32 -10.66
N LEU A 499 -1.11 5.64 -11.25
CA LEU A 499 -1.29 4.18 -11.16
C LEU A 499 -0.60 3.39 -12.27
N SER A 500 0.11 4.05 -13.19
CA SER A 500 0.83 3.41 -14.28
C SER A 500 2.00 2.57 -13.75
N ALA A 501 2.09 1.31 -14.20
CA ALA A 501 3.18 0.41 -13.82
C ALA A 501 4.51 0.73 -14.55
N THR A 502 4.43 1.51 -15.64
CA THR A 502 5.55 1.88 -16.50
C THR A 502 5.75 3.38 -16.51
N ALA A 503 7.00 3.81 -16.64
CA ALA A 503 7.31 5.20 -16.90
C ALA A 503 6.67 5.70 -18.20
N ILE A 504 6.38 6.99 -18.24
CA ILE A 504 5.73 7.68 -19.34
C ILE A 504 6.67 8.68 -20.02
N SER A 505 6.37 8.97 -21.27
CA SER A 505 7.02 10.05 -22.01
C SER A 505 5.94 10.96 -22.59
N VAL A 506 5.79 12.15 -22.01
CA VAL A 506 4.85 13.17 -22.46
C VAL A 506 5.54 14.06 -23.49
N SER A 507 4.87 14.28 -24.62
CA SER A 507 5.25 15.26 -25.62
C SER A 507 4.03 16.11 -25.96
N SER A 508 3.99 17.31 -25.41
CA SER A 508 2.98 18.33 -25.72
C SER A 508 3.33 19.01 -27.05
N THR A 509 2.31 19.17 -27.89
CA THR A 509 2.36 19.86 -29.17
C THR A 509 1.15 20.78 -29.31
N GLY A 510 1.36 22.05 -29.62
CA GLY A 510 0.26 23.01 -29.75
C GLY A 510 -0.23 23.54 -28.41
N THR A 511 -1.53 23.83 -28.29
CA THR A 511 -2.15 24.37 -27.08
C THR A 511 -2.86 23.23 -26.34
N HIS A 512 -2.28 22.77 -25.22
CA HIS A 512 -2.85 21.70 -24.36
C HIS A 512 -3.15 20.39 -25.10
N ALA A 513 -2.32 20.01 -26.06
CA ALA A 513 -2.49 18.78 -26.85
C ALA A 513 -1.16 18.05 -26.97
N GLY A 514 -1.19 16.75 -27.28
CA GLY A 514 0.05 15.98 -27.38
C GLY A 514 -0.14 14.47 -27.36
N THR A 515 0.95 13.78 -27.05
CA THR A 515 0.99 12.32 -26.92
C THR A 515 1.69 11.90 -25.64
N VAL A 516 1.27 10.78 -25.07
CA VAL A 516 1.93 10.14 -23.94
C VAL A 516 2.35 8.72 -24.33
N GLY A 517 3.65 8.47 -24.43
CA GLY A 517 4.21 7.15 -24.69
C GLY A 517 4.34 6.32 -23.41
N LYS A 518 3.81 5.09 -23.40
CA LYS A 518 3.93 4.14 -22.28
C LYS A 518 5.19 3.29 -22.45
N MET A 519 6.29 3.62 -21.76
CA MET A 519 7.59 2.99 -22.00
C MET A 519 7.53 1.47 -21.77
N GLY A 520 7.98 0.68 -22.75
CA GLY A 520 8.03 -0.78 -22.66
C GLY A 520 6.83 -1.55 -23.23
N THR A 521 5.72 -0.86 -23.59
CA THR A 521 4.56 -1.52 -24.24
C THR A 521 4.45 -1.23 -25.74
N GLY A 522 5.01 -0.10 -26.20
CA GLY A 522 4.88 0.37 -27.58
C GLY A 522 3.54 1.06 -27.88
N ASN A 523 2.66 1.18 -26.89
CA ASN A 523 1.42 1.94 -26.98
C ASN A 523 1.68 3.42 -26.68
N ALA A 524 0.87 4.28 -27.30
CA ALA A 524 0.90 5.71 -27.05
C ALA A 524 -0.54 6.25 -26.99
N ASP A 525 -0.79 7.10 -26.02
CA ASP A 525 -2.03 7.82 -25.89
C ASP A 525 -1.90 9.19 -26.57
N SER A 526 -3.04 9.77 -26.91
CA SER A 526 -3.14 11.13 -27.43
C SER A 526 -4.10 11.93 -26.58
N PHE A 527 -3.79 13.21 -26.38
CA PHE A 527 -4.63 14.11 -25.60
C PHE A 527 -4.81 15.46 -26.29
N THR A 528 -5.93 16.13 -25.98
CA THR A 528 -6.27 17.48 -26.43
C THR A 528 -7.08 18.20 -25.35
N GLY A 529 -6.84 19.50 -25.14
CA GLY A 529 -7.46 20.27 -24.05
C GLY A 529 -7.20 19.66 -22.68
N ILE A 530 -5.95 19.26 -22.39
CA ILE A 530 -5.54 18.81 -21.05
C ILE A 530 -4.49 19.77 -20.52
N GLU A 531 -4.80 20.43 -19.42
CA GLU A 531 -3.93 21.44 -18.79
C GLU A 531 -3.01 20.85 -17.73
N ARG A 532 -3.40 19.72 -17.12
CA ARG A 532 -2.63 19.06 -16.05
C ARG A 532 -2.33 17.60 -16.38
N ILE A 533 -1.08 17.20 -16.19
CA ILE A 533 -0.67 15.81 -16.33
C ILE A 533 0.10 15.38 -15.08
N ILE A 534 -0.30 14.24 -14.51
CA ILE A 534 0.37 13.59 -13.37
C ILE A 534 1.11 12.36 -13.90
N GLY A 535 2.39 12.25 -13.58
CA GLY A 535 3.24 11.13 -13.91
C GLY A 535 3.03 9.93 -12.98
N SER A 536 3.88 8.95 -13.17
CA SER A 536 3.87 7.66 -12.51
C SER A 536 4.80 7.64 -11.29
N THR A 537 5.04 6.46 -10.73
CA THR A 537 6.03 6.26 -9.65
C THR A 537 7.39 5.81 -10.21
N ARG A 538 7.67 6.14 -11.46
CA ARG A 538 8.84 5.73 -12.22
C ARG A 538 9.45 6.98 -12.85
N ALA A 539 10.74 6.89 -13.20
CA ALA A 539 11.46 7.95 -13.91
C ALA A 539 10.84 8.33 -15.27
N ASP A 540 10.09 9.41 -15.27
CA ASP A 540 9.28 9.93 -16.35
C ASP A 540 9.99 11.03 -17.13
N ARG A 541 9.47 11.30 -18.33
CA ARG A 541 9.99 12.35 -19.22
C ARG A 541 8.86 13.22 -19.71
N PHE A 542 8.91 14.50 -19.38
CA PHE A 542 7.96 15.49 -19.84
C PHE A 542 8.66 16.50 -20.77
N SER A 543 8.04 16.73 -21.92
CA SER A 543 8.35 17.84 -22.81
C SER A 543 7.04 18.59 -23.04
N GLY A 544 6.88 19.70 -22.34
CA GLY A 544 5.76 20.63 -22.47
C GLY A 544 5.83 21.45 -23.76
N GLY A 545 4.82 22.28 -23.93
CA GLY A 545 4.42 22.87 -25.19
C GLY A 545 4.68 24.37 -25.26
N SER A 546 3.64 25.09 -25.69
CA SER A 546 3.66 26.56 -25.82
C SER A 546 2.59 27.24 -24.98
N ALA A 547 1.88 26.45 -24.16
CA ALA A 547 0.77 26.91 -23.33
C ALA A 547 1.16 26.72 -21.86
N ALA A 548 0.48 27.44 -20.96
CA ALA A 548 0.69 27.27 -19.53
C ALA A 548 0.19 25.90 -19.07
N GLU A 549 1.10 25.05 -18.61
CA GLU A 549 0.85 23.65 -18.29
C GLU A 549 1.21 23.33 -16.84
N THR A 550 0.52 22.36 -16.23
CA THR A 550 0.86 21.82 -14.92
C THR A 550 1.36 20.40 -15.08
N LEU A 551 2.66 20.18 -14.89
CA LEU A 551 3.33 18.90 -15.09
C LEU A 551 3.87 18.42 -13.75
N LEU A 552 3.34 17.29 -13.28
CA LEU A 552 3.68 16.72 -11.98
C LEU A 552 4.40 15.38 -12.24
N GLY A 553 5.67 15.27 -11.87
CA GLY A 553 6.52 14.10 -12.12
C GLY A 553 6.03 12.86 -11.39
N GLY A 554 5.76 13.00 -10.10
CA GLY A 554 5.31 11.89 -9.27
C GLY A 554 6.45 11.43 -8.41
N ALA A 555 6.80 10.14 -8.44
CA ALA A 555 7.97 9.66 -7.70
C ALA A 555 8.98 9.05 -8.67
N GLY A 556 10.26 9.06 -8.29
CA GLY A 556 11.36 8.59 -9.12
C GLY A 556 12.02 9.74 -9.87
N ASN A 557 13.26 9.52 -10.34
CA ASN A 557 14.06 10.57 -10.95
C ASN A 557 13.48 11.04 -12.30
N ASP A 558 12.76 12.15 -12.30
CA ASP A 558 12.02 12.67 -13.43
C ASP A 558 12.82 13.70 -14.22
N THR A 559 12.47 13.85 -15.50
CA THR A 559 13.01 14.93 -16.35
C THR A 559 11.85 15.70 -16.93
N ILE A 560 11.67 16.94 -16.49
CA ILE A 560 10.52 17.78 -16.82
C ILE A 560 11.01 19.05 -17.51
N ALA A 561 10.58 19.28 -18.75
CA ALA A 561 10.75 20.54 -19.45
C ALA A 561 9.37 21.17 -19.70
N GLY A 562 9.13 22.40 -19.25
CA GLY A 562 7.88 23.16 -19.41
C GLY A 562 7.68 23.67 -20.84
N GLY A 563 8.72 24.27 -21.43
CA GLY A 563 8.67 24.75 -22.82
C GLY A 563 8.48 26.25 -22.87
N ASP A 564 7.55 26.74 -23.69
CA ASP A 564 7.09 28.13 -23.57
C ASP A 564 5.77 28.12 -22.79
N GLY A 565 5.50 29.10 -21.94
CA GLY A 565 4.29 29.08 -21.14
C GLY A 565 4.44 29.87 -19.86
N HIS A 566 3.51 29.67 -18.93
CA HIS A 566 3.70 30.06 -17.53
C HIS A 566 3.44 28.77 -16.76
N ASP A 567 4.46 27.94 -16.66
CA ASP A 567 4.32 26.54 -16.32
C ASP A 567 4.47 26.30 -14.82
N LEU A 568 3.78 25.28 -14.32
CA LEU A 568 3.99 24.74 -12.98
C LEU A 568 4.59 23.34 -13.12
N LEU A 569 5.85 23.21 -12.74
CA LEU A 569 6.58 21.96 -12.76
C LEU A 569 6.83 21.50 -11.33
N ASP A 570 6.47 20.25 -11.02
CA ASP A 570 6.72 19.62 -9.72
C ASP A 570 7.45 18.30 -9.96
N GLY A 571 8.67 18.15 -9.45
CA GLY A 571 9.46 16.93 -9.54
C GLY A 571 8.87 15.85 -8.65
N GLY A 572 8.81 16.15 -7.36
CA GLY A 572 8.31 15.25 -6.33
C GLY A 572 9.46 14.72 -5.46
N PRO A 573 9.34 13.53 -4.86
CA PRO A 573 10.48 12.87 -4.25
C PRO A 573 11.44 12.25 -5.28
N ASP A 574 12.69 12.07 -4.85
CA ASP A 574 13.85 11.58 -5.62
C ASP A 574 14.57 12.71 -6.40
N ASN A 575 15.57 12.37 -7.23
CA ASN A 575 16.44 13.40 -7.83
C ASN A 575 15.93 13.80 -9.21
N ASP A 576 15.41 15.02 -9.31
CA ASP A 576 14.70 15.48 -10.49
C ASP A 576 15.48 16.52 -11.30
N SER A 577 15.14 16.62 -12.58
CA SER A 577 15.66 17.66 -13.48
C SER A 577 14.51 18.44 -14.07
N LEU A 578 14.38 19.71 -13.66
CA LEU A 578 13.30 20.61 -14.01
C LEU A 578 13.84 21.77 -14.86
N ASN A 579 13.16 22.07 -15.95
CA ASN A 579 13.49 23.19 -16.82
C ASN A 579 12.21 23.93 -17.23
N GLY A 580 11.98 25.14 -16.73
CA GLY A 580 10.79 25.96 -17.03
C GLY A 580 10.74 26.29 -18.51
N GLY A 581 11.76 27.00 -18.98
CA GLY A 581 11.92 27.33 -20.38
C GLY A 581 11.68 28.81 -20.63
N ALA A 582 10.56 29.19 -21.23
CA ALA A 582 10.25 30.58 -21.53
C ALA A 582 8.91 31.02 -20.95
N GLY A 583 8.94 32.14 -20.24
CA GLY A 583 7.82 32.74 -19.52
C GLY A 583 8.06 32.63 -18.01
N ASP A 584 7.14 33.18 -17.22
CA ASP A 584 7.29 33.22 -15.76
C ASP A 584 6.82 31.88 -15.19
N ASP A 585 7.75 31.00 -14.85
CA ASP A 585 7.50 29.61 -14.47
C ASP A 585 7.60 29.40 -12.95
N THR A 586 7.01 28.32 -12.43
CA THR A 586 7.18 27.85 -11.06
C THR A 586 7.70 26.41 -11.07
N LEU A 587 8.89 26.21 -10.50
CA LEU A 587 9.55 24.91 -10.40
C LEU A 587 9.67 24.52 -8.93
N LEU A 588 9.14 23.35 -8.60
CA LEU A 588 9.25 22.69 -7.31
C LEU A 588 10.13 21.45 -7.49
N GLY A 589 11.31 21.42 -6.86
CA GLY A 589 12.20 20.26 -6.82
C GLY A 589 11.55 19.14 -6.03
N GLY A 590 11.32 19.41 -4.74
CA GLY A 590 10.67 18.49 -3.82
C GLY A 590 11.67 17.94 -2.83
N ALA A 591 11.86 16.63 -2.79
CA ALA A 591 12.81 16.01 -1.88
C ALA A 591 13.85 15.22 -2.67
N GLY A 592 15.12 15.58 -2.61
CA GLY A 592 16.14 14.93 -3.41
C GLY A 592 17.33 15.83 -3.67
N LYS A 593 18.11 15.54 -4.72
CA LYS A 593 19.14 16.44 -5.23
C LYS A 593 18.70 16.91 -6.59
N ASP A 594 18.04 18.04 -6.61
CA ASP A 594 17.32 18.51 -7.79
C ASP A 594 18.16 19.48 -8.62
N VAL A 595 17.91 19.47 -9.92
CA VAL A 595 18.51 20.40 -10.87
C VAL A 595 17.41 21.25 -11.49
N LEU A 596 17.37 22.52 -11.13
CA LEU A 596 16.35 23.46 -11.59
C LEU A 596 16.94 24.47 -12.58
N VAL A 597 16.24 24.70 -13.67
CA VAL A 597 16.56 25.71 -14.69
C VAL A 597 15.30 26.54 -14.94
N GLY A 598 15.26 27.79 -14.45
CA GLY A 598 14.09 28.65 -14.67
C GLY A 598 13.90 28.93 -16.17
N GLY A 599 14.95 29.47 -16.80
CA GLY A 599 14.96 29.72 -18.23
C GLY A 599 14.95 31.22 -18.49
N THR A 600 14.01 31.73 -19.28
CA THR A 600 13.75 33.16 -19.48
C THR A 600 12.37 33.54 -18.95
N GLY A 601 12.25 34.64 -18.23
CA GLY A 601 11.03 34.99 -17.50
C GLY A 601 11.39 35.40 -16.08
N ASP A 602 10.41 35.83 -15.31
CA ASP A 602 10.56 36.05 -13.87
C ASP A 602 10.09 34.79 -13.12
N ASP A 603 11.01 33.87 -12.83
CA ASP A 603 10.67 32.52 -12.36
C ASP A 603 10.63 32.39 -10.82
N LEU A 604 9.92 31.38 -10.31
CA LEU A 604 9.99 30.90 -8.92
C LEU A 604 10.58 29.49 -8.87
N LEU A 605 11.73 29.34 -8.24
CA LEU A 605 12.44 28.07 -8.11
C LEU A 605 12.56 27.71 -6.63
N ILE A 606 11.98 26.58 -6.25
CA ILE A 606 11.99 26.06 -4.89
C ILE A 606 12.67 24.69 -4.96
N GLY A 607 13.88 24.55 -4.41
CA GLY A 607 14.60 23.28 -4.42
C GLY A 607 13.92 22.27 -3.49
N GLY A 608 13.79 22.64 -2.22
CA GLY A 608 13.09 21.84 -1.22
C GLY A 608 14.07 21.14 -0.29
N ALA A 609 13.86 19.86 0.00
CA ALA A 609 14.73 19.11 0.90
C ALA A 609 15.87 18.44 0.12
N GLY A 610 17.09 18.53 0.63
CA GLY A 610 18.29 17.94 0.04
C GLY A 610 19.22 19.00 -0.54
N ARG A 611 20.08 18.62 -1.51
CA ARG A 611 21.12 19.53 -2.04
C ARG A 611 20.83 19.90 -3.48
N ASP A 612 20.28 21.09 -3.66
CA ASP A 612 19.69 21.52 -4.92
C ASP A 612 20.59 22.49 -5.68
N VAL A 613 20.50 22.38 -7.01
CA VAL A 613 21.31 23.15 -7.95
C VAL A 613 20.42 23.92 -8.90
N VAL A 614 20.46 25.24 -8.81
CA VAL A 614 19.89 26.11 -9.85
C VAL A 614 20.93 26.44 -10.90
N VAL A 615 20.63 26.17 -12.17
CA VAL A 615 21.56 26.42 -13.28
C VAL A 615 21.14 27.64 -14.09
N PHE A 616 22.05 28.61 -14.19
CA PHE A 616 21.92 29.77 -15.07
C PHE A 616 22.75 29.61 -16.33
N SER A 617 22.18 29.94 -17.49
CA SER A 617 22.89 29.92 -18.77
C SER A 617 23.89 31.08 -18.96
N GLY A 618 23.79 32.12 -18.13
CA GLY A 618 24.67 33.29 -18.12
C GLY A 618 25.92 33.15 -17.26
N THR A 619 26.76 34.20 -17.26
CA THR A 619 27.92 34.32 -16.36
C THR A 619 27.51 34.96 -15.03
N ARG A 620 28.24 34.67 -13.95
CA ARG A 620 27.96 35.23 -12.61
C ARG A 620 27.94 36.75 -12.58
N ALA A 621 28.77 37.41 -13.39
CA ALA A 621 28.86 38.87 -13.47
C ALA A 621 27.64 39.53 -14.12
N ALA A 622 26.85 38.78 -14.89
CA ALA A 622 25.63 39.27 -15.52
C ALA A 622 24.40 39.20 -14.60
N THR A 623 24.51 38.50 -13.46
CA THR A 623 23.42 38.27 -12.52
C THR A 623 23.68 38.98 -11.19
N THR A 624 22.73 39.78 -10.73
CA THR A 624 22.74 40.40 -9.40
C THR A 624 21.95 39.52 -8.44
N LEU A 625 22.60 39.03 -7.38
CA LEU A 625 21.94 38.27 -6.31
C LEU A 625 21.61 39.22 -5.15
N THR A 626 20.38 39.17 -4.65
CA THR A 626 19.93 39.96 -3.50
C THR A 626 19.19 39.04 -2.55
N ARG A 627 19.65 38.95 -1.29
CA ARG A 627 18.93 38.22 -0.24
C ARG A 627 17.72 39.02 0.23
N ASN A 628 16.58 38.36 0.32
CA ASN A 628 15.32 38.94 0.76
C ASN A 628 15.16 38.77 2.28
N ALA A 629 14.26 39.55 2.89
CA ALA A 629 14.01 39.51 4.34
C ALA A 629 13.33 38.22 4.82
N ASP A 630 12.78 37.42 3.90
CA ASP A 630 12.16 36.11 4.15
C ASP A 630 13.15 34.95 3.98
N GLY A 631 14.45 35.23 3.86
CA GLY A 631 15.51 34.22 3.67
C GLY A 631 15.69 33.76 2.22
N SER A 632 14.75 34.08 1.32
CA SER A 632 14.86 33.74 -0.10
C SER A 632 15.89 34.60 -0.85
N TRP A 633 16.32 34.16 -2.02
CA TRP A 633 17.20 34.94 -2.90
C TRP A 633 16.44 35.46 -4.12
N THR A 634 16.73 36.70 -4.51
CA THR A 634 16.31 37.25 -5.81
C THR A 634 17.53 37.30 -6.73
N ALA A 635 17.47 36.61 -7.87
CA ALA A 635 18.49 36.64 -8.92
C ALA A 635 18.01 37.49 -10.10
N ARG A 636 18.65 38.64 -10.35
CA ARG A 636 18.32 39.52 -11.50
C ARG A 636 19.37 39.39 -12.58
N GLY A 637 19.04 38.74 -13.69
CA GLY A 637 19.94 38.50 -14.80
C GLY A 637 19.37 38.93 -16.16
N PRO A 638 20.07 38.61 -17.26
CA PRO A 638 19.61 38.88 -18.62
C PRO A 638 18.39 38.06 -19.03
N ASN A 639 18.09 36.99 -18.29
CA ASN A 639 16.95 36.13 -18.53
C ASN A 639 15.69 36.55 -17.76
N GLY A 640 15.81 37.50 -16.82
CA GLY A 640 14.69 37.96 -15.99
C GLY A 640 15.08 38.09 -14.52
N THR A 641 14.07 38.14 -13.66
CA THR A 641 14.16 38.24 -12.19
C THR A 641 13.59 36.99 -11.55
N ASP A 642 14.48 36.12 -11.09
CA ASP A 642 14.10 34.83 -10.51
C ASP A 642 14.10 34.91 -8.99
N ARG A 643 13.17 34.21 -8.36
CA ARG A 643 13.11 33.97 -6.91
C ARG A 643 13.55 32.54 -6.60
N LEU A 644 14.48 32.40 -5.68
CA LEU A 644 15.05 31.12 -5.26
C LEU A 644 14.78 30.89 -3.77
N GLN A 645 14.25 29.72 -3.43
CA GLN A 645 14.01 29.28 -2.05
C GLN A 645 14.56 27.88 -1.89
N ASP A 646 15.17 27.60 -0.75
CA ASP A 646 15.72 26.27 -0.43
C ASP A 646 16.63 25.73 -1.54
N VAL A 647 17.65 26.51 -1.87
CA VAL A 647 18.67 26.17 -2.89
C VAL A 647 20.06 26.38 -2.31
N GLU A 648 20.89 25.35 -2.40
CA GLU A 648 22.23 25.33 -1.84
C GLU A 648 23.26 25.85 -2.84
N VAL A 649 23.09 25.56 -4.14
CA VAL A 649 24.10 25.84 -5.17
C VAL A 649 23.51 26.56 -6.39
N LEU A 650 24.16 27.64 -6.80
CA LEU A 650 23.93 28.28 -8.10
C LEU A 650 25.07 27.94 -9.05
N GLN A 651 24.75 27.36 -10.20
CA GLN A 651 25.71 27.05 -11.25
C GLN A 651 25.59 28.03 -12.41
N PHE A 652 26.66 28.78 -12.67
CA PHE A 652 26.80 29.68 -13.83
C PHE A 652 27.74 29.07 -14.88
N ALA A 653 27.74 29.64 -16.08
CA ALA A 653 28.64 29.18 -17.15
C ALA A 653 30.14 29.32 -16.82
N ASP A 654 30.49 30.21 -15.89
CA ASP A 654 31.86 30.56 -15.48
C ASP A 654 32.25 30.08 -14.07
N GLY A 655 31.36 29.39 -13.35
CA GLY A 655 31.66 28.87 -12.02
C GLY A 655 30.41 28.58 -11.17
N LYS A 656 30.60 28.08 -9.95
CA LYS A 656 29.53 27.82 -8.98
C LYS A 656 29.59 28.83 -7.83
N VAL A 657 28.42 29.11 -7.23
CA VAL A 657 28.26 29.90 -6.02
C VAL A 657 27.44 29.07 -5.04
N VAL A 658 27.94 28.86 -3.83
CA VAL A 658 27.23 28.15 -2.75
C VAL A 658 26.50 29.19 -1.90
N LEU A 659 25.21 28.98 -1.62
CA LEU A 659 24.34 29.92 -0.91
C LEU A 659 24.13 29.56 0.57
N ARG A 660 24.31 28.28 0.93
CA ARG A 660 24.28 27.78 2.32
C ARG A 660 25.64 27.12 2.59
N PRO A 661 26.48 27.66 3.49
CA PRO A 661 27.81 27.11 3.76
C PRO A 661 27.71 25.82 4.59
N ALA A 662 28.72 24.95 4.45
CA ALA A 662 28.99 23.93 5.46
C ALA A 662 29.39 24.62 6.78
N GLU A 663 28.94 24.09 7.92
CA GLU A 663 29.37 24.62 9.22
C GLU A 663 30.90 24.59 9.32
N ARG A 664 31.52 25.67 9.82
CA ARG A 664 32.99 25.74 10.08
C ARG A 664 33.87 25.70 8.82
N ASP A 665 33.34 26.12 7.68
CA ASP A 665 34.11 26.39 6.47
C ASP A 665 34.76 27.79 6.57
N PHE A 666 36.07 27.88 6.80
CA PHE A 666 36.74 29.19 6.94
C PHE A 666 37.23 29.75 5.59
N ASP A 667 37.37 28.93 4.55
CA ASP A 667 37.93 29.35 3.26
C ASP A 667 36.92 29.42 2.11
N GLY A 668 35.69 28.98 2.35
CA GLY A 668 34.54 29.01 1.45
C GLY A 668 34.53 27.89 0.41
N ASP A 669 35.24 26.78 0.65
CA ASP A 669 35.31 25.65 -0.28
C ASP A 669 34.11 24.67 -0.20
N GLY A 670 33.21 24.90 0.77
CA GLY A 670 32.02 24.11 1.03
C GLY A 670 32.26 22.92 1.94
N ARG A 671 33.39 22.84 2.65
CA ARG A 671 33.74 21.79 3.61
C ARG A 671 34.09 22.37 4.96
N SER A 672 33.81 21.63 6.02
CA SER A 672 34.24 21.98 7.36
C SER A 672 35.77 21.89 7.49
N ASP A 673 36.39 22.91 8.09
CA ASP A 673 37.80 22.90 8.47
C ASP A 673 38.01 22.46 9.92
N ILE A 674 39.26 22.16 10.28
CA ILE A 674 39.66 21.86 11.66
C ILE A 674 40.54 22.98 12.21
N LEU A 675 40.14 23.51 13.37
CA LEU A 675 40.90 24.51 14.12
C LEU A 675 41.65 23.87 15.29
N PHE A 676 42.92 24.19 15.43
CA PHE A 676 43.78 23.74 16.52
C PHE A 676 44.33 24.91 17.37
N ASP A 677 44.28 24.79 18.70
CA ASP A 677 44.93 25.65 19.69
C ASP A 677 46.14 24.95 20.34
N ASN A 678 47.30 25.61 20.32
CA ASN A 678 48.52 25.15 21.00
C ASN A 678 48.56 25.60 22.45
N THR A 679 48.52 24.63 23.36
CA THR A 679 48.48 24.83 24.80
C THR A 679 49.84 25.07 25.46
N VAL A 680 50.95 24.95 24.73
CA VAL A 680 52.28 25.28 25.25
C VAL A 680 52.56 26.77 25.11
N ILE A 681 52.69 27.40 26.28
CA ILE A 681 53.00 28.82 26.44
C ILE A 681 54.47 29.05 26.07
N THR A 682 54.74 29.25 24.78
CA THR A 682 56.03 29.75 24.33
C THR A 682 55.94 31.27 24.23
N ALA A 683 56.43 31.97 25.27
CA ALA A 683 56.41 33.44 25.38
C ALA A 683 55.01 34.08 25.44
N SER A 684 54.37 34.02 26.62
CA SER A 684 53.16 34.78 27.00
C SER A 684 51.93 34.70 26.07
N HIS A 685 51.94 33.89 25.00
CA HIS A 685 50.83 33.71 24.05
C HIS A 685 50.72 32.24 23.61
N ARG A 686 49.55 31.82 23.13
CA ARG A 686 49.22 30.54 22.47
C ARG A 686 49.20 30.70 20.95
N ALA A 687 49.24 29.61 20.19
CA ALA A 687 49.18 29.64 18.73
C ALA A 687 47.94 28.95 18.19
N LEU A 688 47.27 29.54 17.18
CA LEU A 688 46.20 28.89 16.43
C LEU A 688 46.67 28.37 15.08
N ALA A 689 46.09 27.25 14.63
CA ALA A 689 46.28 26.71 13.29
C ALA A 689 44.96 26.22 12.68
N GLN A 690 44.71 26.54 11.42
CA GLN A 690 43.54 26.07 10.64
C GLN A 690 44.03 25.08 9.58
N TRP A 691 43.31 23.97 9.47
CA TRP A 691 43.68 22.81 8.67
C TRP A 691 42.47 22.38 7.81
N GLN A 692 42.69 22.34 6.50
CA GLN A 692 41.71 21.93 5.48
C GLN A 692 41.76 20.43 5.24
N VAL A 693 40.59 19.81 5.08
CA VAL A 693 40.44 18.36 4.98
C VAL A 693 39.49 17.95 3.85
N ASP A 694 39.62 16.70 3.40
CA ASP A 694 38.70 16.01 2.49
C ASP A 694 38.50 14.59 3.01
N GLY A 695 37.52 14.43 3.90
CA GLY A 695 37.36 13.25 4.74
C GLY A 695 38.67 12.92 5.46
N GLY A 696 39.16 11.67 5.35
CA GLY A 696 40.45 11.26 5.93
C GLY A 696 41.72 11.87 5.32
N THR A 697 41.62 12.78 4.33
CA THR A 697 42.79 13.36 3.64
C THR A 697 43.09 14.77 4.13
N TRP A 698 44.37 15.05 4.41
CA TRP A 698 44.84 16.39 4.71
C TRP A 698 45.17 17.16 3.43
N LEU A 699 44.57 18.34 3.24
CA LEU A 699 44.79 19.17 2.06
C LEU A 699 45.87 20.22 2.30
N SER A 700 45.68 21.06 3.31
CA SER A 700 46.60 22.15 3.65
C SER A 700 46.39 22.63 5.09
N GLY A 701 47.33 23.41 5.64
CA GLY A 701 47.13 24.04 6.94
C GLY A 701 48.16 25.12 7.24
N SER A 702 47.78 26.08 8.08
CA SER A 702 48.65 27.21 8.44
C SER A 702 48.42 27.67 9.88
N THR A 703 49.50 28.14 10.51
CA THR A 703 49.47 28.78 11.84
C THR A 703 49.36 30.29 11.66
N PHE A 704 48.38 30.94 12.31
CA PHE A 704 48.04 32.32 11.92
C PHE A 704 47.87 33.35 13.05
N ALA A 705 47.88 32.97 14.33
CA ALA A 705 47.77 33.95 15.41
C ALA A 705 48.55 33.57 16.67
N HIS A 706 49.06 34.59 17.37
CA HIS A 706 49.52 34.50 18.77
C HIS A 706 48.50 35.16 19.68
N VAL A 707 47.87 34.38 20.57
CA VAL A 707 46.73 34.84 21.38
C VAL A 707 47.09 34.83 22.86
N ASP A 708 46.64 35.84 23.61
CA ASP A 708 46.86 35.89 25.06
C ASP A 708 46.27 34.64 25.75
N PRO A 709 46.92 34.07 26.78
CA PRO A 709 46.58 32.74 27.31
C PRO A 709 45.25 32.69 28.07
N ASP A 710 44.71 33.86 28.40
CA ASP A 710 43.44 34.06 29.10
C ASP A 710 42.24 34.05 28.13
N TRP A 711 42.46 34.08 26.81
CA TRP A 711 41.40 33.95 25.82
C TRP A 711 41.33 32.51 25.30
N SER A 712 40.11 32.04 25.08
CA SER A 712 39.82 30.76 24.42
C SER A 712 38.73 30.94 23.38
N VAL A 713 38.83 30.20 22.28
CA VAL A 713 37.73 30.09 21.31
C VAL A 713 36.53 29.45 22.02
N ALA A 714 35.38 30.12 21.94
CA ALA A 714 34.15 29.72 22.59
C ALA A 714 33.15 29.10 21.59
N ALA A 715 33.12 29.62 20.37
CA ALA A 715 32.34 29.10 19.26
C ALA A 715 32.91 29.62 17.92
N THR A 716 32.39 29.07 16.83
CA THR A 716 32.63 29.53 15.45
C THR A 716 31.28 29.80 14.80
N GLY A 717 31.23 30.69 13.81
CA GLY A 717 30.02 30.99 13.05
C GLY A 717 30.27 32.12 12.07
N ASP A 718 29.47 32.26 11.02
CA ASP A 718 29.58 33.36 10.05
C ASP A 718 28.87 34.61 10.60
N PHE A 719 29.57 35.47 11.37
CA PHE A 719 28.94 36.63 12.01
C PHE A 719 28.66 37.76 11.02
N ASN A 720 29.27 37.75 9.83
CA ASN A 720 29.22 38.85 8.88
C ASN A 720 28.39 38.55 7.61
N GLY A 721 28.10 37.28 7.33
CA GLY A 721 27.30 36.76 6.22
C GLY A 721 28.08 36.62 4.90
N ASP A 722 29.40 36.42 4.96
CA ASP A 722 30.26 36.25 3.77
C ASP A 722 30.44 34.79 3.34
N GLY A 723 29.80 33.87 4.06
CA GLY A 723 29.86 32.43 3.84
C GLY A 723 31.08 31.77 4.44
N ARG A 724 31.88 32.48 5.26
CA ARG A 724 33.05 31.94 5.95
C ARG A 724 32.83 31.95 7.46
N ALA A 725 33.36 30.94 8.14
CA ALA A 725 33.33 30.86 9.58
C ALA A 725 34.27 31.87 10.23
N ASP A 726 33.77 32.62 11.21
CA ASP A 726 34.51 33.54 12.05
C ASP A 726 34.76 32.94 13.45
N LEU A 727 35.63 33.59 14.25
CA LEU A 727 35.97 33.14 15.61
C LEU A 727 35.30 33.99 16.69
N LEU A 728 34.59 33.33 17.60
CA LEU A 728 34.08 33.94 18.82
C LEU A 728 34.94 33.53 20.01
N TRP A 729 35.48 34.52 20.70
CA TRP A 729 36.40 34.36 21.81
C TRP A 729 35.75 34.68 23.15
N GLN A 730 36.14 33.98 24.21
CA GLN A 730 35.75 34.27 25.58
C GLN A 730 36.92 34.17 26.56
N ARG A 731 36.94 35.08 27.54
CA ARG A 731 37.82 35.01 28.71
C ARG A 731 37.10 34.45 29.94
N PRO A 732 37.81 33.90 30.94
CA PRO A 732 37.22 33.46 32.21
C PRO A 732 36.49 34.54 33.01
N ASP A 733 36.81 35.83 32.79
CA ASP A 733 36.08 36.96 33.41
C ASP A 733 34.78 37.32 32.68
N GLY A 734 34.46 36.60 31.60
CA GLY A 734 33.25 36.75 30.79
C GLY A 734 33.38 37.74 29.64
N MET A 735 34.52 38.42 29.46
CA MET A 735 34.73 39.25 28.27
C MET A 735 34.66 38.40 27.00
N ALA A 736 34.01 38.91 25.95
CA ALA A 736 33.91 38.25 24.66
C ALA A 736 34.33 39.17 23.51
N ALA A 737 34.92 38.58 22.47
CA ALA A 737 35.40 39.28 21.28
C ALA A 737 35.14 38.44 20.02
N ILE A 738 34.88 39.08 18.89
CA ILE A 738 34.78 38.41 17.59
C ILE A 738 36.00 38.76 16.76
N TRP A 739 36.57 37.77 16.07
CA TRP A 739 37.48 37.96 14.95
C TRP A 739 36.80 37.48 13.68
N LEU A 740 36.58 38.41 12.75
CA LEU A 740 36.12 38.09 11.40
C LEU A 740 37.29 37.50 10.60
N MET A 741 37.07 36.39 9.92
CA MET A 741 38.10 35.57 9.30
C MET A 741 37.95 35.50 7.77
N ASP A 742 39.06 35.28 7.08
CA ASP A 742 39.14 34.97 5.65
C ASP A 742 40.21 33.88 5.50
N GLY A 743 39.78 32.62 5.59
CA GLY A 743 40.66 31.48 5.84
C GLY A 743 41.52 31.75 7.09
N ALA A 744 42.83 31.59 6.93
CA ALA A 744 43.78 31.80 8.02
C ALA A 744 44.09 33.28 8.30
N SER A 745 43.44 34.25 7.65
CA SER A 745 43.71 35.68 7.85
C SER A 745 42.57 36.33 8.63
N GLY A 746 42.88 37.05 9.71
CA GLY A 746 41.88 37.89 10.39
C GLY A 746 41.62 39.18 9.60
N LEU A 747 40.37 39.43 9.23
CA LEU A 747 39.92 40.65 8.53
C LEU A 747 39.77 41.83 9.49
N ALA A 748 39.10 41.60 10.62
CA ALA A 748 38.84 42.60 11.66
C ALA A 748 38.50 41.90 12.99
N GLY A 749 38.70 42.58 14.13
CA GLY A 749 38.27 42.03 15.42
C GLY A 749 38.08 43.10 16.47
N ASP A 750 37.10 42.90 17.35
CA ASP A 750 36.80 43.82 18.45
C ASP A 750 36.19 43.08 19.66
N THR A 751 36.30 43.70 20.83
CA THR A 751 35.63 43.24 22.05
C THR A 751 34.16 43.62 21.98
N ILE A 752 33.29 42.62 21.94
CA ILE A 752 31.83 42.79 21.80
C ILE A 752 31.10 42.78 23.14
N TYR A 753 31.70 42.19 24.19
CA TYR A 753 31.09 42.11 25.51
C TYR A 753 32.11 42.27 26.64
N ALA A 754 31.80 43.12 27.63
CA ALA A 754 32.60 43.35 28.82
C ALA A 754 31.71 43.44 30.07
N PRO A 755 31.57 42.36 30.87
CA PRO A 755 30.69 42.34 32.03
C PRO A 755 31.20 43.15 33.22
N ALA A 756 30.28 43.61 34.07
CA ALA A 756 30.62 44.07 35.41
C ALA A 756 31.03 42.88 36.31
N PRO A 757 31.87 43.10 37.35
CA PRO A 757 32.29 42.03 38.25
C PRO A 757 31.11 41.32 38.91
N GLY A 758 30.98 40.00 38.68
CA GLY A 758 29.89 39.16 39.22
C GLY A 758 28.67 39.00 38.29
N GLU A 759 28.69 39.62 37.10
CA GLU A 759 27.61 39.56 36.10
C GLU A 759 28.03 38.87 34.78
N ALA A 760 29.11 38.10 34.82
CA ALA A 760 29.63 37.41 33.65
C ALA A 760 28.63 36.40 33.07
N PHE A 761 28.34 36.53 31.77
CA PHE A 761 27.68 35.50 30.98
C PHE A 761 28.75 34.62 30.33
N ARG A 762 28.45 33.33 30.20
CA ARG A 762 29.19 32.38 29.38
C ARG A 762 28.55 32.31 27.99
N ILE A 763 29.33 32.08 26.95
CA ILE A 763 28.80 31.78 25.62
C ILE A 763 28.31 30.33 25.60
N ALA A 764 27.04 30.14 25.26
CA ALA A 764 26.37 28.85 25.16
C ALA A 764 26.45 28.27 23.74
N GLY A 765 26.49 29.12 22.71
CA GLY A 765 26.61 28.71 21.31
C GLY A 765 26.52 29.91 20.37
N ALA A 766 26.74 29.66 19.08
CA ALA A 766 26.52 30.59 17.99
C ALA A 766 25.75 29.88 16.86
N GLY A 767 24.86 30.61 16.18
CA GLY A 767 24.02 30.07 15.10
C GLY A 767 23.05 31.15 14.60
N ASP A 768 22.49 31.00 13.40
CA ASP A 768 21.57 32.00 12.83
C ASP A 768 20.17 31.86 13.42
N PHE A 769 19.87 32.57 14.51
CA PHE A 769 18.59 32.42 15.20
C PHE A 769 17.44 33.15 14.48
N ASN A 770 17.73 34.13 13.61
CA ASN A 770 16.71 34.98 12.98
C ASN A 770 16.54 34.74 11.47
N GLY A 771 17.34 33.83 10.88
CA GLY A 771 17.35 33.49 9.46
C GLY A 771 18.01 34.55 8.57
N ASP A 772 18.75 35.50 9.14
CA ASP A 772 19.36 36.61 8.38
C ASP A 772 20.66 36.23 7.65
N GLY A 773 21.07 34.97 7.76
CA GLY A 773 22.25 34.39 7.14
C GLY A 773 23.53 34.68 7.93
N ARG A 774 23.41 35.26 9.13
CA ARG A 774 24.52 35.51 10.03
C ARG A 774 24.33 34.75 11.32
N SER A 775 25.43 34.26 11.86
CA SER A 775 25.46 33.68 13.19
C SER A 775 25.21 34.76 14.24
N ASP A 776 24.27 34.49 15.13
CA ASP A 776 24.01 35.23 16.35
C ASP A 776 24.67 34.54 17.55
N ILE A 777 24.69 35.21 18.71
CA ILE A 777 25.36 34.70 19.91
C ILE A 777 24.37 34.43 21.03
N LEU A 778 24.36 33.20 21.52
CA LEU A 778 23.60 32.82 22.71
C LEU A 778 24.50 32.85 23.95
N PHE A 779 24.10 33.65 24.93
CA PHE A 779 24.75 33.76 26.23
C PHE A 779 23.92 33.08 27.32
N GLU A 780 24.58 32.39 28.26
CA GLU A 780 23.98 31.80 29.45
C GLU A 780 24.61 32.32 30.76
N ARG A 781 23.82 32.43 31.83
CA ARG A 781 24.31 32.75 33.17
C ARG A 781 23.43 32.13 34.26
N GLU A 782 24.03 31.65 35.33
CA GLU A 782 23.27 31.26 36.53
C GLU A 782 22.86 32.49 37.34
N VAL A 783 21.56 32.60 37.64
CA VAL A 783 20.94 33.67 38.42
C VAL A 783 20.09 33.07 39.54
N GLN A 784 19.89 33.79 40.64
CA GLN A 784 19.02 33.34 41.73
C GLN A 784 17.77 34.22 41.79
N ASP A 785 16.60 33.60 42.00
CA ASP A 785 15.37 34.34 42.27
C ASP A 785 15.31 34.87 43.70
N SER A 786 14.27 35.64 44.01
CA SER A 786 14.08 36.22 45.35
C SER A 786 13.86 35.19 46.46
N ALA A 787 13.56 33.93 46.12
CA ALA A 787 13.41 32.81 47.05
C ALA A 787 14.71 32.00 47.20
N GLY A 788 15.77 32.36 46.47
CA GLY A 788 17.06 31.67 46.48
C GLY A 788 17.12 30.44 45.59
N LYS A 789 16.12 30.20 44.72
CA LYS A 789 16.19 29.12 43.71
C LYS A 789 17.08 29.58 42.56
N ALA A 790 17.98 28.71 42.13
CA ALA A 790 18.89 28.97 41.02
C ALA A 790 18.21 28.68 39.67
N TRP A 791 18.48 29.54 38.70
CA TRP A 791 17.96 29.53 37.34
C TRP A 791 19.08 29.80 36.35
N ARG A 792 18.93 29.33 35.12
CA ARG A 792 19.79 29.60 33.98
C ARG A 792 19.12 30.62 33.07
N ALA A 793 19.64 31.83 33.08
CA ALA A 793 19.21 32.94 32.25
C ALA A 793 19.88 32.87 30.87
N LEU A 794 19.09 33.04 29.80
CA LEU A 794 19.57 33.16 28.43
C LEU A 794 19.41 34.57 27.87
N SER A 795 20.43 35.02 27.16
CA SER A 795 20.45 36.29 26.44
C SER A 795 20.95 36.05 25.02
N LEU A 796 20.15 36.38 24.02
CA LEU A 796 20.50 36.22 22.61
C LEU A 796 20.88 37.57 22.03
N TRP A 797 22.03 37.63 21.37
CA TRP A 797 22.55 38.84 20.75
C TRP A 797 22.59 38.63 19.25
N GLN A 798 21.79 39.41 18.52
CA GLN A 798 21.76 39.31 17.07
C GLN A 798 22.90 40.13 16.49
N MET A 799 23.68 39.53 15.59
CA MET A 799 24.95 40.11 15.13
C MET A 799 24.88 40.61 13.69
N ASN A 800 25.75 41.57 13.38
CA ASN A 800 26.01 42.06 12.02
C ASN A 800 27.49 42.44 11.96
N GLY A 801 28.32 41.44 11.70
CA GLY A 801 29.76 41.49 11.89
C GLY A 801 30.10 41.78 13.36
N LEU A 802 30.83 42.87 13.59
CA LEU A 802 31.24 43.28 14.94
C LEU A 802 30.17 44.07 15.71
N ALA A 803 29.03 44.40 15.08
CA ALA A 803 27.96 45.17 15.71
C ALA A 803 26.80 44.28 16.14
N VAL A 804 26.21 44.60 17.30
CA VAL A 804 24.95 44.00 17.75
C VAL A 804 23.80 44.72 17.03
N SER A 805 23.06 43.99 16.19
CA SER A 805 21.93 44.49 15.39
C SER A 805 20.61 44.42 16.17
N GLY A 806 20.51 43.54 17.15
CA GLY A 806 19.30 43.28 17.93
C GLY A 806 19.53 42.29 19.08
N GLY A 807 18.44 41.72 19.60
CA GLY A 807 18.50 40.72 20.66
C GLY A 807 18.06 41.22 22.04
N GLY A 808 18.27 40.38 23.06
CA GLY A 808 17.88 40.63 24.44
C GLY A 808 17.75 39.35 25.28
N PHE A 809 17.18 39.50 26.46
CA PHE A 809 16.89 38.37 27.34
C PHE A 809 15.79 37.49 26.72
N VAL A 810 16.06 36.19 26.59
CA VAL A 810 15.13 35.23 25.98
C VAL A 810 14.23 34.61 27.06
N ALA A 811 14.82 33.88 28.01
CA ALA A 811 14.08 33.18 29.06
C ALA A 811 14.97 32.72 30.22
N HIS A 812 14.36 32.05 31.19
CA HIS A 812 15.06 31.33 32.28
C HIS A 812 14.62 29.86 32.32
N ALA A 813 15.59 28.95 32.48
CA ALA A 813 15.37 27.54 32.79
C ALA A 813 15.84 27.22 34.21
N GLU A 814 15.41 26.12 34.81
CA GLU A 814 15.93 25.71 36.12
C GLU A 814 17.44 25.42 36.04
N ALA A 815 18.20 25.64 37.13
CA ALA A 815 19.67 25.55 37.09
C ALA A 815 20.23 24.15 36.80
N ASP A 816 19.40 23.13 36.89
CA ASP A 816 19.67 21.74 36.50
C ASP A 816 19.53 21.49 34.99
N TRP A 817 19.08 22.49 34.22
CA TRP A 817 19.19 22.51 32.77
C TRP A 817 20.40 23.33 32.31
N SER A 818 20.99 22.92 31.21
CA SER A 818 22.08 23.66 30.54
C SER A 818 21.96 23.51 29.04
N VAL A 819 22.42 24.51 28.29
CA VAL A 819 22.46 24.43 26.82
C VAL A 819 23.49 23.38 26.43
N ALA A 820 23.09 22.48 25.54
CA ALA A 820 23.88 21.37 25.04
C ALA A 820 24.30 21.56 23.58
N GLY A 821 23.54 22.32 22.80
CA GLY A 821 23.84 22.64 21.41
C GLY A 821 22.94 23.74 20.85
N VAL A 822 23.37 24.33 19.74
CA VAL A 822 22.62 25.30 18.94
C VAL A 822 22.75 24.84 17.49
N ALA A 823 21.64 24.52 16.85
CA ALA A 823 21.58 24.05 15.46
C ALA A 823 20.13 24.09 14.96
N ASP A 824 19.89 23.98 13.65
CA ASP A 824 18.54 23.92 13.06
C ASP A 824 17.98 22.50 13.16
N PHE A 825 17.09 22.22 14.11
CA PHE A 825 16.57 20.87 14.33
C PHE A 825 15.28 20.57 13.55
N ASP A 826 14.57 21.58 13.05
CA ASP A 826 13.30 21.39 12.33
C ASP A 826 13.34 21.79 10.83
N GLY A 827 14.49 22.27 10.36
CA GLY A 827 14.79 22.56 8.96
C GLY A 827 14.18 23.88 8.49
N ASP A 828 13.87 24.80 9.40
CA ASP A 828 13.29 26.11 9.07
C ASP A 828 14.34 27.16 8.66
N GLY A 829 15.62 26.76 8.64
CA GLY A 829 16.77 27.60 8.33
C GLY A 829 17.23 28.46 9.50
N ARG A 830 16.72 28.21 10.72
CA ARG A 830 17.06 28.97 11.93
C ARG A 830 17.61 28.05 13.01
N ALA A 831 18.49 28.61 13.82
CA ALA A 831 19.09 27.88 14.92
C ALA A 831 18.14 27.79 16.12
N ASP A 832 17.96 26.57 16.60
CA ASP A 832 17.22 26.22 17.81
C ASP A 832 18.15 25.94 18.99
N ILE A 833 17.57 25.77 20.18
CA ILE A 833 18.32 25.52 21.42
C ILE A 833 18.06 24.10 21.93
N LEU A 834 19.09 23.27 21.90
CA LEU A 834 19.09 21.97 22.55
C LEU A 834 19.52 22.11 24.01
N TRP A 835 18.70 21.59 24.91
CA TRP A 835 18.91 21.58 26.34
C TRP A 835 19.21 20.18 26.84
N ARG A 836 20.08 20.10 27.85
CA ARG A 836 20.27 18.89 28.66
C ARG A 836 20.04 19.16 30.13
N HIS A 837 19.37 18.22 30.77
CA HIS A 837 19.14 18.20 32.20
C HIS A 837 20.21 17.37 32.92
N THR A 838 20.45 17.65 34.20
CA THR A 838 21.40 16.88 35.04
C THR A 838 21.07 15.40 35.19
N ASP A 839 19.84 14.97 34.87
CA ASP A 839 19.45 13.57 34.83
C ASP A 839 19.60 12.91 33.44
N SER A 840 20.23 13.60 32.50
CA SER A 840 20.40 13.24 31.08
C SER A 840 19.17 13.43 30.19
N THR A 841 18.04 13.93 30.69
CA THR A 841 16.90 14.26 29.81
C THR A 841 17.29 15.38 28.83
N VAL A 842 16.93 15.24 27.55
CA VAL A 842 17.09 16.30 26.55
C VAL A 842 15.77 16.96 26.21
N ALA A 843 15.83 18.26 25.91
CA ALA A 843 14.70 19.07 25.51
C ALA A 843 15.12 20.00 24.38
N LEU A 844 14.20 20.33 23.48
CA LEU A 844 14.47 21.26 22.37
C LEU A 844 13.55 22.46 22.49
N TRP A 845 14.10 23.64 22.26
CA TRP A 845 13.37 24.89 22.14
C TRP A 845 13.56 25.45 20.75
N ARG A 846 12.45 25.66 20.05
CA ARG A 846 12.45 26.25 18.72
C ARG A 846 12.39 27.76 18.76
N MET A 847 13.19 28.43 17.94
CA MET A 847 13.46 29.86 18.07
C MET A 847 13.22 30.67 16.80
N ASP A 848 12.80 31.93 16.96
CA ASP A 848 12.81 32.96 15.91
C ASP A 848 13.36 34.26 16.51
N GLY A 849 14.67 34.44 16.36
CA GLY A 849 15.42 35.43 17.12
C GLY A 849 15.18 35.23 18.61
N THR A 850 14.67 36.26 19.30
CA THR A 850 14.37 36.18 20.74
C THR A 850 13.01 35.52 21.05
N ALA A 851 12.22 35.17 20.05
CA ALA A 851 10.91 34.55 20.24
C ALA A 851 11.05 33.03 20.39
N TYR A 852 10.42 32.49 21.44
CA TYR A 852 10.26 31.05 21.62
C TYR A 852 9.00 30.57 20.88
N LEU A 853 9.17 29.75 19.85
CA LEU A 853 8.09 29.24 19.01
C LEU A 853 7.40 28.00 19.60
N GLY A 854 8.05 27.33 20.56
CA GLY A 854 7.55 26.12 21.20
C GLY A 854 8.65 25.07 21.38
N GLY A 855 8.38 24.03 22.17
CA GLY A 855 9.41 23.08 22.59
C GLY A 855 9.07 22.37 23.90
N GLY A 856 9.90 21.39 24.27
CA GLY A 856 9.69 20.58 25.48
C GLY A 856 10.73 19.48 25.64
N SER A 857 10.52 18.58 26.61
CA SER A 857 11.34 17.38 26.75
C SER A 857 11.10 16.43 25.57
N ILE A 858 12.17 16.02 24.90
CA ILE A 858 12.13 15.03 23.81
C ILE A 858 12.11 13.64 24.44
N HIS A 859 13.22 13.22 25.03
CA HIS A 859 13.36 11.92 25.67
C HIS A 859 14.57 11.87 26.60
N ARG A 860 14.67 10.80 27.39
CA ARG A 860 15.84 10.51 28.22
C ARG A 860 16.60 9.33 27.62
N PRO A 861 17.81 9.51 27.06
CA PRO A 861 18.61 8.44 26.44
C PRO A 861 19.05 7.34 27.43
N GLY A 862 19.00 7.64 28.73
CA GLY A 862 19.40 6.75 29.81
C GLY A 862 20.30 7.48 30.80
N ALA A 863 20.55 6.88 31.96
CA ALA A 863 21.62 7.38 32.83
C ALA A 863 22.97 7.27 32.11
N ASP A 864 23.89 8.18 32.41
CA ASP A 864 25.28 8.16 31.92
C ASP A 864 25.50 8.46 30.43
N TRP A 865 24.44 8.82 29.68
CA TRP A 865 24.55 9.44 28.36
C TRP A 865 24.59 10.96 28.49
N ASP A 866 25.49 11.61 27.75
CA ASP A 866 25.60 13.06 27.63
C ASP A 866 25.59 13.46 26.15
N VAL A 867 25.06 14.65 25.86
CA VAL A 867 25.09 15.21 24.50
C VAL A 867 26.52 15.68 24.22
N THR A 868 27.09 15.26 23.08
CA THR A 868 28.49 15.56 22.73
C THR A 868 28.65 16.32 21.41
N GLY A 869 27.60 16.42 20.60
CA GLY A 869 27.63 17.11 19.31
C GLY A 869 26.24 17.18 18.69
N THR A 870 26.11 18.08 17.72
CA THR A 870 24.91 18.28 16.90
C THR A 870 25.35 18.45 15.45
N GLY A 871 24.54 18.02 14.49
CA GLY A 871 24.83 18.16 13.06
C GLY A 871 23.98 17.21 12.23
N ASP A 872 23.78 17.53 10.97
CA ASP A 872 22.92 16.77 10.04
C ASP A 872 23.60 15.48 9.58
N LEU A 873 23.38 14.35 10.27
CA LEU A 873 24.11 13.10 10.00
C LEU A 873 23.58 12.36 8.76
N ASN A 874 22.34 12.64 8.33
CA ASN A 874 21.66 11.96 7.22
C ASN A 874 21.52 12.81 5.94
N GLY A 875 21.84 14.10 5.99
CA GLY A 875 21.77 15.04 4.88
C GLY A 875 20.34 15.50 4.57
N ASP A 876 19.43 15.49 5.56
CA ASP A 876 18.04 15.90 5.40
C ASP A 876 17.79 17.40 5.66
N GLY A 877 18.86 18.15 5.91
CA GLY A 877 18.84 19.57 6.23
C GLY A 877 18.55 19.88 7.70
N ARG A 878 18.42 18.86 8.56
CA ARG A 878 18.08 19.01 9.97
C ARG A 878 19.21 18.47 10.83
N ALA A 879 19.49 19.18 11.91
CA ALA A 879 20.52 18.79 12.86
C ALA A 879 20.06 17.60 13.70
N ASP A 880 20.92 16.60 13.78
CA ASP A 880 20.74 15.43 14.63
C ASP A 880 21.49 15.56 15.95
N ILE A 881 21.20 14.67 16.90
CA ILE A 881 21.83 14.68 18.22
C ILE A 881 22.80 13.52 18.36
N LEU A 882 24.05 13.83 18.67
CA LEU A 882 25.09 12.85 19.00
C LEU A 882 25.28 12.75 20.51
N PHE A 883 25.22 11.53 21.02
CA PHE A 883 25.35 11.20 22.43
C PHE A 883 26.61 10.36 22.70
N ARG A 884 27.18 10.56 23.88
CA ARG A 884 28.32 9.82 24.39
C ARG A 884 28.01 9.25 25.77
N HIS A 885 28.24 7.95 25.93
CA HIS A 885 28.05 7.26 27.20
C HIS A 885 29.34 7.22 28.04
N THR A 886 29.25 7.13 29.36
CA THR A 886 30.47 7.06 30.21
C THR A 886 31.38 5.86 29.93
N ASP A 887 30.86 4.77 29.35
CA ASP A 887 31.59 3.51 29.11
C ASP A 887 32.46 3.48 27.84
N GLY A 888 32.30 4.42 26.92
CA GLY A 888 32.91 4.28 25.59
C GLY A 888 31.93 4.39 24.42
N SER A 889 30.66 4.07 24.62
CA SER A 889 29.66 3.97 23.57
C SER A 889 29.19 5.34 23.04
N VAL A 890 28.77 5.34 21.78
CA VAL A 890 28.27 6.50 21.02
C VAL A 890 26.92 6.15 20.43
N ALA A 891 25.97 7.06 20.50
CA ALA A 891 24.66 6.90 19.90
C ALA A 891 24.25 8.19 19.19
N ALA A 892 23.41 8.08 18.18
CA ALA A 892 22.85 9.22 17.49
C ALA A 892 21.33 9.09 17.36
N TRP A 893 20.64 10.23 17.40
CA TRP A 893 19.22 10.36 17.14
C TRP A 893 19.01 11.25 15.93
N LEU A 894 18.33 10.73 14.91
CA LEU A 894 17.87 11.51 13.76
C LEU A 894 16.63 12.32 14.15
N MET A 895 16.59 13.61 13.84
CA MET A 895 15.61 14.55 14.40
C MET A 895 14.68 15.19 13.35
N ASP A 896 13.46 15.51 13.78
CA ASP A 896 12.51 16.39 13.08
C ASP A 896 11.84 17.29 14.12
N GLY A 897 12.50 18.40 14.42
CA GLY A 897 12.21 19.24 15.56
C GLY A 897 12.14 18.42 16.85
N MET A 898 10.95 18.27 17.41
CA MET A 898 10.71 17.51 18.65
C MET A 898 10.61 15.99 18.45
N ALA A 899 10.51 15.50 17.21
CA ALA A 899 10.35 14.09 16.90
C ALA A 899 11.72 13.41 16.69
N VAL A 900 11.86 12.18 17.22
CA VAL A 900 13.02 11.33 16.96
C VAL A 900 12.64 10.37 15.84
N LEU A 901 13.17 10.59 14.64
CA LEU A 901 12.90 9.79 13.44
C LEU A 901 13.62 8.44 13.47
N GLY A 902 14.79 8.40 14.08
CA GLY A 902 15.61 7.20 14.23
C GLY A 902 16.56 7.33 15.40
N ALA A 903 16.90 6.20 16.05
CA ALA A 903 17.84 6.20 17.16
C ALA A 903 18.67 4.91 17.15
N ALA A 904 19.99 5.03 17.21
CA ALA A 904 20.86 3.86 17.28
C ALA A 904 22.14 4.13 18.09
N THR A 905 22.66 3.08 18.73
CA THR A 905 24.05 3.05 19.20
C THR A 905 24.94 2.72 18.01
N LEU A 906 25.85 3.64 17.66
CA LEU A 906 26.69 3.56 16.47
C LEU A 906 27.87 2.61 16.67
N TYR A 907 28.71 2.90 17.66
CA TYR A 907 29.93 2.16 17.94
C TYR A 907 30.43 2.45 19.37
N ASN A 908 31.32 1.60 19.89
CA ASN A 908 32.04 1.84 21.14
C ASN A 908 33.56 1.92 20.87
N PRO A 909 34.11 3.12 20.62
CA PRO A 909 35.55 3.32 20.45
C PRO A 909 36.33 3.17 21.77
N GLY A 910 35.66 3.15 22.91
CA GLY A 910 36.26 3.07 24.25
C GLY A 910 36.46 4.44 24.90
N THR A 911 36.78 4.43 26.19
CA THR A 911 36.85 5.64 27.04
C THR A 911 38.07 6.53 26.78
N ALA A 912 39.03 6.09 25.96
CA ALA A 912 40.16 6.92 25.55
C ALA A 912 39.81 7.84 24.36
N TRP A 913 38.74 7.56 23.61
CA TRP A 913 38.31 8.40 22.51
C TRP A 913 37.29 9.45 22.95
N ARG A 914 37.45 10.67 22.43
CA ARG A 914 36.57 11.83 22.62
C ARG A 914 36.10 12.32 21.26
N VAL A 915 34.83 12.71 21.18
CA VAL A 915 34.34 13.49 20.04
C VAL A 915 34.94 14.89 20.18
N ALA A 916 35.64 15.32 19.14
CA ALA A 916 36.29 16.62 19.05
C ALA A 916 35.42 17.64 18.29
N GLY A 917 34.53 17.18 17.41
CA GLY A 917 33.60 18.02 16.67
C GLY A 917 32.71 17.21 15.73
N THR A 918 31.73 17.89 15.17
CA THR A 918 30.85 17.45 14.10
C THR A 918 30.90 18.48 12.97
N GLY A 919 30.87 18.03 11.72
CA GLY A 919 30.92 18.89 10.53
C GLY A 919 31.06 18.08 9.24
N ASP A 920 30.72 18.66 8.10
CA ASP A 920 30.84 18.03 6.78
C ASP A 920 32.28 18.14 6.25
N TYR A 921 33.13 17.19 6.64
CA TYR A 921 34.57 17.23 6.33
C TYR A 921 34.90 16.73 4.91
N ASP A 922 33.95 16.16 4.16
CA ASP A 922 34.20 15.66 2.79
C ASP A 922 33.35 16.33 1.69
N GLY A 923 32.35 17.12 2.08
CA GLY A 923 31.48 17.92 1.21
C GLY A 923 30.31 17.12 0.61
N ASP A 924 29.94 16.00 1.24
CA ASP A 924 28.84 15.15 0.77
C ASP A 924 27.45 15.64 1.21
N GLY A 925 27.42 16.65 2.08
CA GLY A 925 26.23 17.26 2.67
C GLY A 925 25.82 16.67 4.01
N ARG A 926 26.63 15.79 4.61
CA ARG A 926 26.36 15.15 5.89
C ARG A 926 27.44 15.51 6.90
N ALA A 927 27.03 15.71 8.15
CA ALA A 927 27.93 15.90 9.26
C ALA A 927 28.64 14.59 9.61
N ASP A 928 29.96 14.65 9.56
CA ASP A 928 30.86 13.60 10.00
C ASP A 928 31.27 13.81 11.46
N ILE A 929 31.82 12.76 12.08
CA ILE A 929 32.28 12.82 13.48
C ILE A 929 33.81 12.88 13.51
N LEU A 930 34.35 13.97 14.05
CA LEU A 930 35.77 14.12 14.32
C LEU A 930 36.11 13.57 15.70
N TRP A 931 37.07 12.65 15.73
CA TRP A 931 37.49 11.91 16.90
C TRP A 931 38.92 12.24 17.29
N ARG A 932 39.18 12.28 18.61
CA ARG A 932 40.53 12.37 19.16
C ARG A 932 40.77 11.30 20.21
N HIS A 933 41.93 10.65 20.13
CA HIS A 933 42.38 9.70 21.12
C HIS A 933 43.17 10.37 22.24
N GLU A 934 42.63 10.38 23.45
CA GLU A 934 43.24 10.95 24.65
C GLU A 934 43.62 9.85 25.65
N ALA A 935 44.89 9.44 25.63
CA ALA A 935 45.44 8.50 26.59
C ALA A 935 46.47 9.18 27.52
N PRO A 936 46.42 8.95 28.85
CA PRO A 936 47.37 9.54 29.78
C PRO A 936 48.83 9.20 29.43
N GLY A 937 49.69 10.22 29.32
CA GLY A 937 51.13 10.07 29.10
C GLY A 937 51.57 9.90 27.64
N VAL A 938 50.66 10.08 26.67
CA VAL A 938 51.00 10.04 25.23
C VAL A 938 51.34 11.44 24.72
N SER A 939 52.48 11.59 24.02
CA SER A 939 52.94 12.88 23.47
C SER A 939 52.34 13.23 22.10
N VAL A 940 51.70 12.27 21.43
CA VAL A 940 51.04 12.44 20.12
C VAL A 940 49.70 11.70 20.13
N THR A 941 48.60 12.41 19.92
CA THR A 941 47.24 11.89 19.88
C THR A 941 46.79 11.60 18.45
N GLU A 942 46.13 10.47 18.23
CA GLU A 942 45.51 10.14 16.95
C GLU A 942 44.20 10.91 16.77
N VAL A 943 43.99 11.44 15.56
CA VAL A 943 42.76 12.10 15.12
C VAL A 943 42.14 11.26 14.00
N GLN A 944 40.85 10.94 14.12
CA GLN A 944 40.11 10.17 13.14
C GLN A 944 38.86 10.92 12.70
N ILE A 945 38.42 10.70 11.45
CA ILE A 945 37.10 11.13 10.97
C ILE A 945 36.27 9.88 10.72
N TRP A 946 35.04 9.89 11.20
CA TRP A 946 34.04 8.89 10.88
C TRP A 946 33.03 9.51 9.94
N ARG A 947 32.96 8.94 8.74
CA ARG A 947 31.99 9.34 7.73
C ARG A 947 30.62 8.76 8.04
N MET A 948 29.60 9.59 7.95
CA MET A 948 28.26 9.23 8.40
C MET A 948 27.29 9.07 7.21
N ASP A 949 26.41 8.09 7.31
CA ASP A 949 25.20 7.96 6.48
C ASP A 949 24.03 7.69 7.42
N GLY A 950 23.51 8.77 8.00
CA GLY A 950 22.52 8.73 9.08
C GLY A 950 23.04 7.99 10.31
N LEU A 951 22.46 6.83 10.60
CA LEU A 951 22.84 6.00 11.75
C LEU A 951 23.93 4.96 11.43
N ALA A 952 24.54 5.02 10.25
CA ALA A 952 25.63 4.15 9.85
C ALA A 952 26.96 4.91 9.77
N VAL A 953 28.02 4.31 10.31
CA VAL A 953 29.40 4.76 10.04
C VAL A 953 29.86 4.07 8.76
N THR A 954 29.97 4.82 7.66
CA THR A 954 30.35 4.27 6.35
C THR A 954 31.85 4.04 6.26
N GLN A 955 32.64 4.90 6.91
CA GLN A 955 34.09 4.80 6.94
C GLN A 955 34.65 5.39 8.25
N ALA A 956 35.74 4.82 8.76
CA ALA A 956 36.50 5.36 9.88
C ALA A 956 37.97 5.49 9.45
N GLU A 957 38.45 6.72 9.32
CA GLU A 957 39.75 7.02 8.73
C GLU A 957 40.65 7.76 9.73
N THR A 958 41.92 7.35 9.84
CA THR A 958 42.93 8.13 10.55
C THR A 958 43.35 9.31 9.70
N LEU A 959 43.01 10.52 10.16
CA LEU A 959 43.36 11.77 9.50
C LEU A 959 44.82 12.13 9.77
N ALA A 960 45.20 12.19 11.05
CA ALA A 960 46.52 12.66 11.45
C ALA A 960 46.95 12.18 12.85
N TYR A 961 48.25 12.27 13.11
CA TYR A 961 48.84 12.16 14.43
C TYR A 961 49.31 13.54 14.88
N VAL A 962 48.64 14.10 15.89
CA VAL A 962 48.81 15.48 16.34
C VAL A 962 49.50 15.49 17.70
N GLU A 963 50.51 16.33 17.89
CA GLU A 963 51.19 16.46 19.19
C GLU A 963 50.18 16.85 20.28
N ALA A 964 50.31 16.28 21.48
CA ALA A 964 49.34 16.46 22.58
C ALA A 964 49.17 17.94 23.02
N GLU A 965 50.14 18.78 22.65
CA GLU A 965 50.16 20.22 22.88
C GLU A 965 49.11 20.96 22.04
N TRP A 966 48.77 20.46 20.86
CA TRP A 966 47.70 21.00 20.01
C TRP A 966 46.36 20.35 20.35
N ARG A 967 45.33 21.17 20.59
CA ARG A 967 43.96 20.74 20.88
C ARG A 967 43.03 21.21 19.78
N ILE A 968 42.11 20.37 19.36
CA ILE A 968 41.00 20.77 18.48
C ILE A 968 40.07 21.65 19.31
N VAL A 969 39.65 22.79 18.76
CA VAL A 969 38.84 23.81 19.44
C VAL A 969 37.58 24.16 18.67
#